data_AF-A0A9Q0XZ45-F1
#
_entry.id   AF-A0A9Q0XZ45-F1
#
_cell.length_a   1.000
_cell.length_b   1.000
_cell.length_c   1.000
_cell.angle_alpha   90.00
_cell.angle_beta   90.00
_cell.angle_gamma   90.00
#
_symmetry.space_group_name_H-M   'P 1'
#
loop_
_entity.id
_entity.type
_entity.pdbx_description
1 polymer ?
#
loop_
_entity_poly.entity_id
_entity_poly.type
_entity_poly.pdbx_seq_one_letter_code
_entity_poly.pdbx_strand_id
1 'polypeptide(L)'
;MANLCKTPTKAPTGQEETPVRLSRGRHSTDGGPKRAPLMRRQVSASSLRSEGHVCVAELTKPRCHRSDSLSEPDPLVLSLLQALAKTGVPLSEVGFFESFLHHLGARRPIPSLAQIHHTFFPALARRHELAVRRALRHRDAFVFLHEATTGDGRAALSVSLLPLDRAGKPPLLLGVEFLEQLSHAVVARAVARVLSEGHVLFHRVLAVVTSGSAPMVQAFAANGILGAVLLAALHVPCLLHQLELVMEFWQERLEQLAMLLNLLEQTLGQRATLRHRYALFLHEHQSELPLPLLSSGPGPESWLEKAMGIAEHLPFLVEFVATDEEEGPLVSKLQTFLREGHEELVAEAMFVAEHAAELLNVARLLRQRGEPLAHRIYGELDSLRICFSYHADNRLGPKTERQLAFCQPLLAEQFQEILVCSLGRLEHLFESHPAMPTLRSVRALDPKQLGAVGGSRSEHEQGIPGLAEVPEIEWFRYQHLAEAAPEDISLPQWWEAQADQLPTLSPLARQFLWLPVCSPKSPFQPEGLLDLTGAVEGLTEESARLLCMISSGCCPASLAEPTGAGAGCPPCAPAECPALPARGCPLGKVRDSCGCCWRCARGEGEACGFGSSSGGSPVGWGRCASGLECRRRPKSRGSGVCACKSRYPVCGSDGLTYPSPCQLRAASLRAESRGERPVAQRSKGPCEQGPSIVTPPKDIWNITGTQVFLSCEVIGVPTPVLTWNKITRSQYGVQRMELLPGDRDNLAIQTRGGPEKHEVTGWVLISPLSQDDAGEYECHALNSKGEATASAKITVVNSVNEIPTGKESAEL
;
A
#
# COMPACT_ATOMS: atom_id res chain seq x y z
N MET A 1 -2.42 12.47 -47.98
CA MET A 1 -1.18 13.04 -47.45
C MET A 1 -1.02 12.55 -46.03
N ALA A 2 -0.44 11.36 -45.90
CA ALA A 2 -0.14 10.71 -44.63
C ALA A 2 1.28 10.17 -44.76
N ASN A 3 2.20 10.70 -43.96
CA ASN A 3 3.50 10.12 -43.60
C ASN A 3 4.34 11.20 -42.92
N LEU A 4 4.66 11.01 -41.63
CA LEU A 4 6.02 11.02 -41.07
C LEU A 4 5.98 11.32 -39.57
N CYS A 5 5.95 10.25 -38.77
CA CYS A 5 6.63 10.20 -37.47
C CYS A 5 7.03 8.73 -37.28
N LYS A 6 8.26 8.38 -37.68
CA LYS A 6 8.86 7.06 -37.45
C LYS A 6 9.91 7.18 -36.36
N THR A 7 9.73 6.43 -35.29
CA THR A 7 10.81 6.01 -34.37
C THR A 7 11.43 4.70 -34.87
N PRO A 8 12.73 4.43 -34.59
CA PRO A 8 13.46 3.36 -35.25
C PRO A 8 13.21 1.99 -34.59
N THR A 9 12.64 1.05 -35.35
CA THR A 9 12.57 -0.36 -35.01
C THR A 9 13.63 -1.14 -35.79
N LYS A 10 14.56 -1.79 -35.08
CA LYS A 10 15.46 -2.80 -35.65
C LYS A 10 14.68 -4.09 -35.86
N ALA A 11 14.53 -4.49 -37.12
CA ALA A 11 13.98 -5.78 -37.52
C ALA A 11 15.09 -6.82 -37.76
N PRO A 12 14.81 -8.12 -37.56
CA PRO A 12 15.74 -9.23 -37.75
C PRO A 12 15.69 -9.76 -39.19
N THR A 13 16.78 -10.37 -39.64
CA THR A 13 16.81 -11.18 -40.88
C THR A 13 16.86 -12.67 -40.52
N GLY A 14 15.89 -13.42 -41.04
CA GLY A 14 15.92 -14.88 -41.09
C GLY A 14 16.40 -15.37 -42.46
N GLN A 15 17.02 -16.55 -42.47
CA GLN A 15 17.03 -17.44 -43.63
C GLN A 15 16.63 -18.84 -43.17
N GLU A 16 15.75 -19.44 -43.98
CA GLU A 16 15.19 -20.78 -43.88
C GLU A 16 16.24 -21.87 -44.13
N GLU A 17 16.05 -23.04 -43.50
CA GLU A 17 16.07 -24.34 -44.20
C GLU A 17 15.37 -25.40 -43.32
N THR A 18 14.58 -26.26 -43.96
CA THR A 18 13.70 -27.29 -43.35
C THR A 18 14.24 -28.71 -43.64
N PRO A 19 13.55 -29.85 -43.37
CA PRO A 19 13.89 -30.73 -42.24
C PRO A 19 14.12 -32.21 -42.64
N VAL A 20 14.80 -33.01 -41.80
CA VAL A 20 14.74 -34.49 -41.91
C VAL A 20 14.73 -35.16 -40.52
N ARG A 21 13.75 -36.05 -40.32
CA ARG A 21 13.61 -37.02 -39.22
C ARG A 21 14.63 -38.16 -39.34
N LEU A 22 15.11 -38.72 -38.21
CA LEU A 22 14.99 -40.16 -37.85
C LEU A 22 15.84 -40.56 -36.61
N SER A 23 15.13 -40.99 -35.56
CA SER A 23 15.29 -42.20 -34.72
C SER A 23 16.65 -42.69 -34.16
N ARG A 24 16.59 -42.98 -32.84
CA ARG A 24 17.06 -44.18 -32.08
C ARG A 24 18.56 -44.50 -31.96
N GLY A 25 19.00 -44.73 -30.72
CA GLY A 25 20.14 -45.61 -30.39
C GLY A 25 20.63 -45.50 -28.95
N ARG A 26 20.75 -46.64 -28.24
CA ARG A 26 21.09 -46.81 -26.81
C ARG A 26 22.58 -47.16 -26.57
N HIS A 27 22.95 -47.22 -25.28
CA HIS A 27 24.08 -47.93 -24.60
C HIS A 27 25.38 -47.10 -24.44
N SER A 28 25.93 -46.78 -23.26
CA SER A 28 26.27 -47.43 -21.96
C SER A 28 27.72 -47.91 -21.85
N THR A 29 28.32 -47.69 -20.66
CA THR A 29 29.52 -48.33 -20.04
C THR A 29 30.89 -47.99 -20.64
N ASP A 30 32.04 -48.05 -19.97
CA ASP A 30 32.56 -48.00 -18.58
C ASP A 30 34.09 -48.24 -18.73
N GLY A 31 34.93 -47.82 -17.78
CA GLY A 31 36.28 -48.37 -17.59
C GLY A 31 37.52 -47.54 -17.97
N GLY A 32 38.31 -47.13 -16.96
CA GLY A 32 39.74 -46.76 -17.06
C GLY A 32 40.66 -48.00 -17.21
N PRO A 33 41.88 -48.08 -16.63
CA PRO A 33 42.85 -47.08 -16.13
C PRO A 33 44.32 -47.44 -16.54
N LYS A 34 45.34 -46.80 -15.92
CA LYS A 34 46.77 -47.20 -15.62
C LYS A 34 47.68 -45.94 -15.75
N ARG A 35 48.74 -45.66 -14.98
CA ARG A 35 49.61 -46.35 -14.01
C ARG A 35 50.48 -45.26 -13.33
N ALA A 36 50.81 -45.41 -12.04
CA ALA A 36 51.96 -44.77 -11.39
C ALA A 36 53.23 -45.67 -11.58
N PRO A 37 54.49 -45.35 -11.16
CA PRO A 37 54.85 -44.90 -9.80
C PRO A 37 56.16 -44.07 -9.55
N LEU A 38 56.31 -43.63 -8.27
CA LEU A 38 57.53 -43.37 -7.44
C LEU A 38 58.55 -42.26 -7.84
N MET A 39 59.27 -41.52 -6.98
CA MET A 39 59.27 -41.04 -5.58
C MET A 39 60.74 -40.67 -5.23
N ARG A 40 60.98 -39.51 -4.59
CA ARG A 40 62.07 -39.22 -3.62
C ARG A 40 61.52 -38.08 -2.71
N ARG A 41 61.04 -38.32 -1.47
CA ARG A 41 61.74 -38.50 -0.16
C ARG A 41 62.77 -37.37 0.14
N GLN A 42 62.87 -36.74 1.31
CA GLN A 42 62.30 -36.89 2.67
C GLN A 42 62.81 -35.69 3.55
N VAL A 43 62.02 -35.06 4.47
CA VAL A 43 61.94 -35.25 5.97
C VAL A 43 63.12 -34.64 6.77
N SER A 44 63.05 -34.07 7.98
CA SER A 44 62.00 -33.60 8.93
C SER A 44 62.65 -33.06 10.25
N ALA A 45 61.83 -32.43 11.12
CA ALA A 45 61.82 -32.42 12.61
C ALA A 45 62.91 -31.62 13.40
N SER A 46 62.68 -30.97 14.56
CA SER A 46 61.78 -31.21 15.73
C SER A 46 61.67 -29.94 16.63
N SER A 47 60.48 -29.54 17.13
CA SER A 47 59.88 -29.68 18.50
C SER A 47 60.47 -28.84 19.67
N LEU A 48 59.62 -27.99 20.31
CA LEU A 48 59.52 -27.77 21.78
C LEU A 48 58.32 -26.86 22.15
N ARG A 49 57.34 -27.42 22.92
CA ARG A 49 56.36 -26.85 23.93
C ARG A 49 55.53 -25.58 23.58
N SER A 50 54.25 -25.38 23.95
CA SER A 50 53.42 -25.83 25.09
C SER A 50 51.90 -25.76 24.79
N GLU A 51 51.12 -26.63 25.46
CA GLU A 51 49.68 -26.54 25.85
C GLU A 51 48.63 -26.39 24.70
N GLY A 52 47.75 -27.35 24.36
CA GLY A 52 46.87 -28.22 25.17
C GLY A 52 45.49 -27.54 25.27
N HIS A 53 44.38 -27.97 24.65
CA HIS A 53 43.70 -29.27 24.64
C HIS A 53 42.50 -29.14 23.67
N VAL A 54 42.20 -30.15 22.83
CA VAL A 54 40.82 -30.52 22.48
C VAL A 54 40.77 -32.02 22.16
N CYS A 55 39.96 -32.77 22.90
CA CYS A 55 39.32 -34.00 22.42
C CYS A 55 37.86 -34.04 22.92
N VAL A 56 36.98 -34.20 21.93
CA VAL A 56 35.69 -34.92 21.86
C VAL A 56 35.09 -35.48 23.17
N ALA A 57 33.81 -35.17 23.43
CA ALA A 57 32.82 -36.12 23.98
C ALA A 57 31.37 -35.59 23.85
N GLU A 58 30.44 -36.53 23.69
CA GLU A 58 29.01 -36.38 23.44
C GLU A 58 28.15 -35.93 24.64
N LEU A 59 27.00 -35.33 24.29
CA LEU A 59 25.66 -35.40 24.91
C LEU A 59 25.50 -35.24 26.44
N THR A 60 25.12 -34.03 26.87
CA THR A 60 24.04 -33.80 27.86
C THR A 60 23.33 -32.45 27.59
N LYS A 61 21.99 -32.44 27.75
CA LYS A 61 21.06 -31.31 27.48
C LYS A 61 21.46 -30.00 28.19
N PRO A 62 21.17 -28.83 27.57
CA PRO A 62 20.86 -27.63 28.34
C PRO A 62 19.42 -27.15 28.12
N ARG A 63 18.85 -26.67 29.22
CA ARG A 63 17.56 -25.98 29.36
C ARG A 63 17.49 -24.76 28.44
N CYS A 64 16.53 -24.76 27.51
CA CYS A 64 16.08 -23.52 26.85
C CYS A 64 14.97 -22.85 27.67
N HIS A 65 15.38 -22.12 28.71
CA HIS A 65 14.64 -20.95 29.19
C HIS A 65 15.54 -19.73 28.99
N ARG A 66 15.44 -19.12 27.80
CA ARG A 66 15.71 -17.70 27.63
C ARG A 66 14.57 -17.12 26.81
N SER A 67 13.75 -16.36 27.52
CA SER A 67 12.89 -15.33 26.95
C SER A 67 13.74 -14.39 26.11
N ASP A 68 13.51 -14.37 24.79
CA ASP A 68 14.00 -13.31 23.92
C ASP A 68 13.25 -12.01 24.22
N SER A 69 13.63 -11.35 25.31
CA SER A 69 13.38 -9.92 25.51
C SER A 69 14.52 -9.17 24.83
N LEU A 70 14.42 -8.98 23.52
CA LEU A 70 15.30 -8.06 22.79
C LEU A 70 15.00 -6.63 23.27
N SER A 71 15.99 -5.98 23.87
CA SER A 71 15.97 -4.58 24.29
C SER A 71 15.63 -3.67 23.10
N GLU A 72 14.69 -2.73 23.30
CA GLU A 72 14.34 -1.74 22.28
C GLU A 72 15.59 -0.94 21.84
N PRO A 73 15.81 -0.72 20.53
CA PRO A 73 16.94 0.07 20.04
C PRO A 73 16.85 1.52 20.52
N ASP A 74 17.98 2.11 20.92
CA ASP A 74 18.05 3.47 21.48
C ASP A 74 17.43 4.50 20.50
N PRO A 75 16.43 5.29 20.94
CA PRO A 75 15.73 6.25 20.08
C PRO A 75 16.66 7.30 19.43
N LEU A 76 17.79 7.63 20.07
CA LEU A 76 18.75 8.59 19.50
C LEU A 76 19.47 8.03 18.27
N VAL A 77 19.82 6.74 18.29
CA VAL A 77 20.45 6.05 17.14
C VAL A 77 19.45 5.96 15.99
N LEU A 78 18.17 5.72 16.29
CA LEU A 78 17.10 5.73 15.28
C LEU A 78 16.94 7.11 14.64
N SER A 79 16.95 8.19 15.43
CA SER A 79 16.89 9.55 14.90
C SER A 79 18.10 9.91 14.04
N LEU A 80 19.30 9.48 14.43
CA LEU A 80 20.52 9.68 13.64
C LEU A 80 20.46 8.93 12.31
N LEU A 81 20.10 7.64 12.32
CA LEU A 81 19.96 6.85 11.08
C LEU A 81 18.88 7.42 10.16
N GLN A 82 17.78 7.95 10.71
CA GLN A 82 16.75 8.64 9.93
C GLN A 82 17.24 9.97 9.36
N ALA A 83 18.06 10.71 10.09
CA ALA A 83 18.64 11.95 9.60
C ALA A 83 19.63 11.67 8.46
N LEU A 84 20.55 10.72 8.64
CA LEU A 84 21.54 10.32 7.63
C LEU A 84 20.88 9.81 6.35
N ALA A 85 19.84 8.99 6.51
CA ALA A 85 19.05 8.51 5.38
C ALA A 85 18.37 9.70 4.67
N LYS A 86 17.72 10.60 5.40
CA LYS A 86 17.09 11.80 4.82
C LYS A 86 18.07 12.75 4.11
N THR A 87 19.34 12.77 4.52
CA THR A 87 20.37 13.64 3.94
C THR A 87 21.16 12.96 2.82
N GLY A 88 20.86 11.71 2.47
CA GLY A 88 21.58 10.97 1.41
C GLY A 88 23.04 10.68 1.74
N VAL A 89 23.44 10.75 3.01
CA VAL A 89 24.85 10.53 3.42
C VAL A 89 25.11 9.03 3.49
N PRO A 90 26.13 8.50 2.78
CA PRO A 90 26.42 7.08 2.79
C PRO A 90 26.77 6.59 4.20
N LEU A 91 26.27 5.39 4.56
CA LEU A 91 26.46 4.84 5.92
C LEU A 91 27.93 4.52 6.25
N SER A 92 28.80 4.46 5.25
CA SER A 92 30.25 4.38 5.42
C SER A 92 30.82 5.63 6.11
N GLU A 93 30.15 6.79 6.02
CA GLU A 93 30.56 8.05 6.66
C GLU A 93 30.01 8.24 8.07
N VAL A 94 29.26 7.27 8.62
CA VAL A 94 28.76 7.31 10.02
C VAL A 94 29.90 7.47 11.02
N GLY A 95 31.08 6.94 10.72
CA GLY A 95 32.30 7.09 11.54
C GLY A 95 32.79 8.54 11.64
N PHE A 96 32.48 9.41 10.66
CA PHE A 96 32.83 10.83 10.71
C PHE A 96 32.04 11.57 11.80
N PHE A 97 30.79 11.15 12.03
CA PHE A 97 29.91 11.71 13.07
C PHE A 97 30.24 11.25 14.48
N GLU A 98 31.09 10.21 14.67
CA GLU A 98 31.61 9.86 16.00
C GLU A 98 32.35 11.03 16.62
N SER A 99 33.20 11.71 15.85
CA SER A 99 33.97 12.87 16.32
C SER A 99 33.08 14.05 16.74
N PHE A 100 31.98 14.26 16.03
CA PHE A 100 30.98 15.31 16.29
C PHE A 100 30.11 15.00 17.52
N LEU A 101 29.67 13.75 17.67
CA LEU A 101 28.90 13.31 18.85
C LEU A 101 29.77 13.29 20.12
N HIS A 102 31.07 13.04 19.99
CA HIS A 102 32.02 13.11 21.09
C HIS A 102 32.22 14.55 21.61
N HIS A 103 32.12 15.57 20.73
CA HIS A 103 32.17 16.99 21.09
C HIS A 103 30.88 17.49 21.77
N LEU A 104 29.75 16.83 21.54
CA LEU A 104 28.45 17.15 22.15
C LEU A 104 28.22 16.50 23.54
N GLY A 105 29.24 15.83 24.10
CA GLY A 105 29.22 15.34 25.48
C GLY A 105 28.45 14.05 25.72
N ALA A 106 27.95 13.38 24.67
CA ALA A 106 27.32 12.07 24.80
C ALA A 106 28.38 10.96 24.80
N ARG A 107 28.80 10.47 25.98
CA ARG A 107 29.62 9.25 26.12
C ARG A 107 28.80 7.98 25.79
N ARG A 108 28.26 7.87 24.57
CA ARG A 108 27.56 6.66 24.12
C ARG A 108 28.22 6.15 22.84
N PRO A 109 28.65 4.88 22.79
CA PRO A 109 29.23 4.33 21.57
C PRO A 109 28.16 4.23 20.48
N ILE A 110 28.45 4.81 19.31
CA ILE A 110 27.63 4.59 18.11
C ILE A 110 27.76 3.10 17.75
N PRO A 111 26.67 2.39 17.43
CA PRO A 111 26.77 1.00 17.03
C PRO A 111 27.61 0.87 15.75
N SER A 112 28.50 -0.12 15.73
CA SER A 112 29.30 -0.45 14.55
C SER A 112 28.43 -0.77 13.34
N LEU A 113 28.96 -0.58 12.11
CA LEU A 113 28.24 -0.89 10.86
C LEU A 113 27.65 -2.31 10.88
N ALA A 114 28.40 -3.29 11.39
CA ALA A 114 27.92 -4.67 11.56
C ALA A 114 26.73 -4.79 12.54
N GLN A 115 26.72 -4.04 13.65
CA GLN A 115 25.59 -4.02 14.58
C GLN A 115 24.35 -3.38 13.94
N ILE A 116 24.54 -2.32 13.15
CA ILE A 116 23.45 -1.66 12.40
C ILE A 116 22.80 -2.65 11.42
N HIS A 117 23.62 -3.36 10.62
CA HIS A 117 23.14 -4.35 9.65
C HIS A 117 22.45 -5.56 10.29
N HIS A 118 23.05 -6.17 11.31
CA HIS A 118 22.54 -7.44 11.85
C HIS A 118 21.48 -7.28 12.93
N THR A 119 21.40 -6.12 13.61
CA THR A 119 20.53 -5.94 14.79
C THR A 119 19.49 -4.85 14.58
N PHE A 120 19.90 -3.67 14.11
CA PHE A 120 18.99 -2.51 14.03
C PHE A 120 18.07 -2.57 12.82
N PHE A 121 18.59 -2.83 11.62
CA PHE A 121 17.78 -2.90 10.40
C PHE A 121 16.68 -3.98 10.45
N PRO A 122 16.94 -5.23 10.89
CA PRO A 122 15.88 -6.23 11.01
C PRO A 122 14.82 -5.87 12.06
N ALA A 123 15.23 -5.27 13.19
CA ALA A 123 14.30 -4.84 14.23
C ALA A 123 13.39 -3.68 13.75
N LEU A 124 13.96 -2.73 13.02
CA LEU A 124 13.22 -1.63 12.41
C LEU A 124 12.25 -2.10 11.34
N ALA A 125 12.66 -3.03 10.48
CA ALA A 125 11.79 -3.58 9.46
C ALA A 125 10.60 -4.33 10.05
N ARG A 126 10.80 -5.14 11.10
CA ARG A 126 9.68 -5.78 11.82
C ARG A 126 8.72 -4.75 12.42
N ARG A 127 9.23 -3.63 12.94
CA ARG A 127 8.41 -2.54 13.47
C ARG A 127 7.61 -1.84 12.37
N HIS A 128 8.25 -1.57 11.23
CA HIS A 128 7.60 -1.00 10.04
C HIS A 128 6.53 -1.94 9.50
N GLU A 129 6.84 -3.21 9.30
CA GLU A 129 5.91 -4.25 8.85
C GLU A 129 4.69 -4.38 9.79
N LEU A 130 4.90 -4.35 11.11
CA LEU A 130 3.81 -4.33 12.10
C LEU A 130 2.97 -3.05 12.00
N ALA A 131 3.58 -1.89 11.74
CA ALA A 131 2.88 -0.62 11.58
C ALA A 131 2.05 -0.61 10.29
N VAL A 132 2.63 -1.08 9.18
CA VAL A 132 1.97 -1.24 7.87
C VAL A 132 0.79 -2.22 7.99
N ARG A 133 0.99 -3.39 8.63
CA ARG A 133 -0.09 -4.36 8.89
C ARG A 133 -1.22 -3.79 9.73
N ARG A 134 -0.91 -2.98 10.76
CA ARG A 134 -1.94 -2.28 11.56
C ARG A 134 -2.70 -1.24 10.74
N ALA A 135 -2.01 -0.52 9.85
CA ALA A 135 -2.63 0.48 8.99
C ALA A 135 -3.54 -0.13 7.91
N LEU A 136 -3.23 -1.34 7.42
CA LEU A 136 -3.94 -1.97 6.30
C LEU A 136 -5.08 -2.91 6.69
N ARG A 137 -5.21 -3.26 7.98
CA ARG A 137 -6.16 -4.29 8.41
C ARG A 137 -7.61 -3.88 8.09
N HIS A 138 -8.22 -4.59 7.13
CA HIS A 138 -9.60 -4.39 6.64
C HIS A 138 -9.85 -3.05 5.94
N ARG A 139 -8.88 -2.49 5.22
CA ARG A 139 -9.04 -1.24 4.47
C ARG A 139 -8.74 -1.41 3.00
N ASP A 140 -9.38 -0.58 2.19
CA ASP A 140 -9.11 -0.49 0.76
C ASP A 140 -7.89 0.41 0.54
N ALA A 141 -7.08 0.07 -0.44
CA ALA A 141 -5.79 0.72 -0.65
C ALA A 141 -5.45 0.89 -2.14
N PHE A 142 -4.70 1.95 -2.42
CA PHE A 142 -4.04 2.17 -3.69
C PHE A 142 -2.60 1.64 -3.64
N VAL A 143 -2.16 1.00 -4.70
CA VAL A 143 -0.80 0.47 -4.85
C VAL A 143 -0.02 1.39 -5.79
N PHE A 144 1.24 1.68 -5.47
CA PHE A 144 2.16 2.43 -6.32
C PHE A 144 3.36 1.56 -6.64
N LEU A 145 3.69 1.47 -7.92
CA LEU A 145 4.87 0.77 -8.42
C LEU A 145 5.87 1.81 -8.94
N HIS A 146 7.07 1.83 -8.37
CA HIS A 146 8.17 2.64 -8.89
C HIS A 146 9.31 1.78 -9.37
N GLU A 147 9.84 2.16 -10.52
CA GLU A 147 10.97 1.53 -11.19
C GLU A 147 12.18 2.46 -11.07
N ALA A 148 13.35 1.89 -10.77
CA ALA A 148 14.63 2.59 -10.87
C ALA A 148 15.70 1.65 -11.41
N THR A 149 16.71 2.21 -12.06
CA THR A 149 17.92 1.48 -12.46
C THR A 149 18.99 1.67 -11.39
N THR A 150 19.60 0.57 -10.99
CA THR A 150 20.72 0.53 -10.06
C THR A 150 22.04 0.77 -10.82
N GLY A 151 23.08 1.27 -10.15
CA GLY A 151 24.37 1.57 -10.77
C GLY A 151 25.09 0.37 -11.41
N ASP A 152 24.73 -0.86 -11.01
CA ASP A 152 25.16 -2.13 -11.60
C ASP A 152 24.29 -2.58 -12.78
N GLY A 153 23.34 -1.75 -13.23
CA GLY A 153 22.50 -1.97 -14.41
C GLY A 153 21.27 -2.86 -14.16
N ARG A 154 21.01 -3.28 -12.92
CA ARG A 154 19.81 -4.05 -12.54
C ARG A 154 18.61 -3.14 -12.29
N ALA A 155 17.41 -3.71 -12.35
CA ALA A 155 16.18 -2.98 -12.06
C ALA A 155 15.77 -3.12 -10.59
N ALA A 156 15.38 -2.02 -9.95
CA ALA A 156 14.77 -1.99 -8.64
C ALA A 156 13.28 -1.66 -8.78
N LEU A 157 12.42 -2.54 -8.28
CA LEU A 157 10.98 -2.35 -8.23
C LEU A 157 10.55 -2.13 -6.78
N SER A 158 10.00 -0.96 -6.48
CA SER A 158 9.38 -0.69 -5.18
C SER A 158 7.87 -0.77 -5.25
N VAL A 159 7.27 -1.37 -4.22
CA VAL A 159 5.82 -1.47 -4.06
C VAL A 159 5.42 -0.66 -2.83
N SER A 160 4.62 0.38 -3.02
CA SER A 160 4.11 1.22 -1.93
C SER A 160 2.58 1.19 -1.88
N LEU A 161 2.00 1.45 -0.71
CA LEU A 161 0.56 1.39 -0.45
C LEU A 161 0.04 2.67 0.19
N LEU A 162 -1.12 3.15 -0.27
CA LEU A 162 -1.86 4.24 0.35
C LEU A 162 -3.27 3.78 0.72
N PRO A 163 -3.58 3.58 2.02
CA PRO A 163 -4.95 3.33 2.45
C PRO A 163 -5.85 4.54 2.15
N LEU A 164 -7.12 4.31 1.79
CA LEU A 164 -8.08 5.37 1.43
C LEU A 164 -8.23 6.44 2.53
N ASP A 165 -8.34 6.03 3.80
CA ASP A 165 -8.47 6.94 4.96
C ASP A 165 -7.20 7.77 5.26
N ARG A 166 -6.12 7.54 4.51
CA ARG A 166 -4.87 8.28 4.60
C ARG A 166 -4.63 9.18 3.39
N ALA A 167 -5.67 9.49 2.62
CA ALA A 167 -5.61 10.48 1.55
C ALA A 167 -4.83 11.75 1.96
N GLY A 168 -3.85 12.14 1.15
CA GLY A 168 -2.95 13.28 1.42
C GLY A 168 -1.67 12.97 2.20
N LYS A 169 -1.53 11.78 2.79
CA LYS A 169 -0.27 11.32 3.41
C LYS A 169 0.62 10.62 2.37
N PRO A 170 1.96 10.59 2.56
CA PRO A 170 2.83 9.81 1.69
C PRO A 170 2.47 8.31 1.77
N PRO A 171 2.65 7.56 0.66
CA PRO A 171 2.40 6.13 0.66
C PRO A 171 3.39 5.41 1.57
N LEU A 172 2.97 4.28 2.11
CA LEU A 172 3.77 3.40 2.93
C LEU A 172 4.51 2.41 2.03
N LEU A 173 5.83 2.37 2.10
CA LEU A 173 6.60 1.38 1.36
C LEU A 173 6.32 -0.03 1.92
N LEU A 174 5.88 -0.95 1.06
CA LEU A 174 5.63 -2.33 1.44
C LEU A 174 6.88 -3.20 1.25
N GLY A 175 7.62 -2.96 0.17
CA GLY A 175 8.86 -3.67 -0.12
C GLY A 175 9.57 -3.14 -1.35
N VAL A 176 10.84 -3.54 -1.50
CA VAL A 176 11.67 -3.29 -2.68
C VAL A 176 12.23 -4.62 -3.14
N GLU A 177 12.11 -4.91 -4.43
CA GLU A 177 12.67 -6.08 -5.10
C GLU A 177 13.70 -5.65 -6.13
N PHE A 178 14.88 -6.25 -6.06
CA PHE A 178 15.93 -6.08 -7.08
C PHE A 178 15.82 -7.23 -8.09
N LEU A 179 15.79 -6.88 -9.37
CA LEU A 179 15.52 -7.77 -10.49
C LEU A 179 16.63 -7.64 -11.54
N GLU A 180 17.07 -8.76 -12.11
CA GLU A 180 18.08 -8.76 -13.16
C GLU A 180 17.56 -8.10 -14.45
N GLN A 181 16.30 -8.38 -14.81
CA GLN A 181 15.63 -7.81 -15.98
C GLN A 181 14.15 -7.57 -15.71
N LEU A 182 13.62 -6.48 -16.25
CA LEU A 182 12.20 -6.17 -16.19
C LEU A 182 11.45 -6.83 -17.35
N SER A 183 10.57 -7.74 -17.01
CA SER A 183 9.56 -8.29 -17.92
C SER A 183 8.20 -8.31 -17.23
N HIS A 184 7.12 -8.29 -18.01
CA HIS A 184 5.76 -8.28 -17.46
C HIS A 184 5.49 -9.47 -16.50
N ALA A 185 6.07 -10.64 -16.78
CA ALA A 185 5.92 -11.82 -15.92
C ALA A 185 6.69 -11.71 -14.59
N VAL A 186 7.89 -11.12 -14.62
CA VAL A 186 8.71 -10.91 -13.42
C VAL A 186 8.09 -9.83 -12.55
N VAL A 187 7.61 -8.73 -13.14
CA VAL A 187 6.86 -7.67 -12.44
C VAL A 187 5.63 -8.27 -11.75
N ALA A 188 4.82 -9.04 -12.48
CA ALA A 188 3.62 -9.66 -11.92
C ALA A 188 3.92 -10.56 -10.71
N ARG A 189 4.95 -11.40 -10.83
CA ARG A 189 5.38 -12.29 -9.75
C ARG A 189 5.90 -11.52 -8.54
N ALA A 190 6.72 -10.49 -8.76
CA ALA A 190 7.29 -9.66 -7.70
C ALA A 190 6.18 -8.92 -6.94
N VAL A 191 5.26 -8.26 -7.66
CA VAL A 191 4.14 -7.53 -7.06
C VAL A 191 3.22 -8.46 -6.28
N ALA A 192 2.81 -9.60 -6.86
CA ALA A 192 1.95 -10.57 -6.18
C ALA A 192 2.60 -11.11 -4.90
N ARG A 193 3.91 -11.39 -4.94
CA ARG A 193 4.69 -11.82 -3.78
C ARG A 193 4.69 -10.75 -2.69
N VAL A 194 5.09 -9.52 -3.01
CA VAL A 194 5.21 -8.42 -2.02
C VAL A 194 3.85 -8.09 -1.39
N LEU A 195 2.75 -8.11 -2.17
CA LEU A 195 1.40 -7.96 -1.64
C LEU A 195 0.99 -9.11 -0.72
N SER A 196 1.34 -10.35 -1.07
CA SER A 196 1.02 -11.54 -0.26
C SER A 196 1.79 -11.56 1.07
N GLU A 197 3.08 -11.23 1.07
CA GLU A 197 3.92 -11.09 2.27
C GLU A 197 3.41 -9.94 3.16
N GLY A 198 2.92 -8.87 2.53
CA GLY A 198 2.24 -7.74 3.17
C GLY A 198 0.86 -8.04 3.76
N HIS A 199 0.31 -9.25 3.54
CA HIS A 199 -1.08 -9.62 3.88
C HIS A 199 -2.13 -8.67 3.29
N VAL A 200 -1.90 -8.13 2.10
CA VAL A 200 -2.88 -7.32 1.38
C VAL A 200 -3.85 -8.24 0.65
N LEU A 201 -5.14 -8.03 0.84
CA LEU A 201 -6.18 -8.79 0.13
C LEU A 201 -6.32 -8.22 -1.29
N PHE A 202 -6.10 -9.05 -2.31
CA PHE A 202 -6.14 -8.64 -3.72
C PHE A 202 -7.44 -7.94 -4.14
N HIS A 203 -8.59 -8.37 -3.61
CA HIS A 203 -9.90 -7.76 -3.91
C HIS A 203 -10.13 -6.37 -3.28
N ARG A 204 -9.24 -5.90 -2.41
CA ARG A 204 -9.31 -4.58 -1.76
C ARG A 204 -8.35 -3.55 -2.37
N VAL A 205 -7.60 -3.96 -3.38
CA VAL A 205 -6.77 -3.05 -4.16
C VAL A 205 -7.67 -2.32 -5.15
N LEU A 206 -7.82 -1.02 -4.98
CA LEU A 206 -8.73 -0.21 -5.81
C LEU A 206 -8.08 0.25 -7.11
N ALA A 207 -6.80 0.61 -7.05
CA ALA A 207 -6.04 1.01 -8.22
C ALA A 207 -4.55 0.72 -8.03
N VAL A 208 -3.86 0.50 -9.16
CA VAL A 208 -2.40 0.37 -9.22
C VAL A 208 -1.83 1.46 -10.12
N VAL A 209 -1.07 2.37 -9.51
CA VAL A 209 -0.38 3.45 -10.21
C VAL A 209 1.02 2.99 -10.60
N THR A 210 1.40 3.16 -11.85
CA THR A 210 2.69 2.70 -12.39
C THR A 210 3.44 3.81 -13.13
N SER A 211 4.75 3.66 -13.35
CA SER A 211 5.55 4.58 -14.18
C SER A 211 5.08 4.64 -15.64
N GLY A 212 4.31 3.64 -16.12
CA GLY A 212 3.87 3.58 -17.51
C GLY A 212 4.89 2.96 -18.47
N SER A 213 5.96 2.34 -17.96
CA SER A 213 6.90 1.60 -18.80
C SER A 213 6.21 0.40 -19.48
N ALA A 214 6.65 0.05 -20.70
CA ALA A 214 6.10 -1.04 -21.49
C ALA A 214 5.88 -2.36 -20.72
N PRO A 215 6.84 -2.87 -19.90
CA PRO A 215 6.61 -4.10 -19.13
C PRO A 215 5.52 -3.94 -18.05
N MET A 216 5.34 -2.75 -17.49
CA MET A 216 4.29 -2.46 -16.51
C MET A 216 2.91 -2.45 -17.19
N VAL A 217 2.79 -1.76 -18.33
CA VAL A 217 1.52 -1.72 -19.09
C VAL A 217 1.13 -3.12 -19.57
N GLN A 218 2.08 -3.90 -20.07
CA GLN A 218 1.83 -5.28 -20.48
C GLN A 218 1.41 -6.20 -19.33
N ALA A 219 1.90 -5.96 -18.10
CA ALA A 219 1.50 -6.77 -16.95
C ALA A 219 0.01 -6.60 -16.57
N PHE A 220 -0.57 -5.44 -16.91
CA PHE A 220 -1.97 -5.08 -16.66
C PHE A 220 -2.87 -5.12 -17.90
N ALA A 221 -2.32 -5.47 -19.07
CA ALA A 221 -3.12 -5.66 -20.28
C ALA A 221 -4.16 -6.79 -20.10
N ALA A 222 -5.11 -6.92 -21.03
CA ALA A 222 -6.20 -7.92 -20.96
C ALA A 222 -5.70 -9.38 -20.79
N ASN A 223 -4.51 -9.70 -21.34
CA ASN A 223 -3.86 -11.01 -21.20
C ASN A 223 -2.76 -11.02 -20.11
N GLY A 224 -2.68 -9.96 -19.32
CA GLY A 224 -1.68 -9.74 -18.28
C GLY A 224 -2.01 -10.48 -16.98
N ILE A 225 -0.97 -10.96 -16.30
CA ILE A 225 -1.12 -11.74 -15.06
C ILE A 225 -1.70 -10.87 -13.93
N LEU A 226 -1.31 -9.59 -13.83
CA LEU A 226 -1.80 -8.72 -12.75
C LEU A 226 -3.25 -8.29 -12.98
N GLY A 227 -3.68 -8.12 -14.23
CA GLY A 227 -5.10 -7.88 -14.55
C GLY A 227 -6.00 -9.03 -14.10
N ALA A 228 -5.54 -10.27 -14.24
CA ALA A 228 -6.29 -11.45 -13.78
C ALA A 228 -6.28 -11.64 -12.25
N VAL A 229 -5.21 -11.22 -11.56
CA VAL A 229 -5.08 -11.36 -10.10
C VAL A 229 -5.79 -10.22 -9.36
N LEU A 230 -5.73 -9.00 -9.89
CA LEU A 230 -6.30 -7.79 -9.30
C LEU A 230 -7.55 -7.35 -10.08
N LEU A 231 -8.56 -8.22 -10.11
CA LEU A 231 -9.78 -8.04 -10.91
C LEU A 231 -10.54 -6.73 -10.62
N ALA A 232 -10.45 -6.22 -9.39
CA ALA A 232 -11.12 -4.99 -8.97
C ALA A 232 -10.24 -3.72 -9.11
N ALA A 233 -8.96 -3.89 -9.44
CA ALA A 233 -8.02 -2.78 -9.45
C ALA A 233 -7.95 -2.10 -10.81
N LEU A 234 -8.15 -0.78 -10.83
CA LEU A 234 -7.89 0.04 -12.01
C LEU A 234 -6.39 0.21 -12.21
N HIS A 235 -5.86 -0.11 -13.40
CA HIS A 235 -4.48 0.23 -13.76
C HIS A 235 -4.40 1.70 -14.18
N VAL A 236 -3.46 2.43 -13.59
CA VAL A 236 -3.26 3.86 -13.85
C VAL A 236 -1.79 4.12 -14.16
N PRO A 237 -1.39 4.17 -15.45
CA PRO A 237 -0.13 4.78 -15.82
C PRO A 237 -0.04 6.23 -15.30
N CYS A 238 1.13 6.66 -14.84
CA CYS A 238 1.30 7.99 -14.26
C CYS A 238 1.04 9.08 -15.32
N LEU A 239 -0.03 9.86 -15.16
CA LEU A 239 -0.38 10.94 -16.10
C LEU A 239 0.70 12.03 -16.14
N LEU A 240 1.31 12.35 -14.99
CA LEU A 240 2.41 13.31 -14.94
C LEU A 240 3.59 12.85 -15.80
N HIS A 241 3.94 11.56 -15.77
CA HIS A 241 5.03 11.04 -16.60
C HIS A 241 4.71 11.15 -18.10
N GLN A 242 3.45 10.92 -18.49
CA GLN A 242 3.04 11.10 -19.88
C GLN A 242 3.13 12.57 -20.32
N LEU A 243 2.82 13.52 -19.44
CA LEU A 243 3.03 14.95 -19.71
C LEU A 243 4.52 15.33 -19.73
N GLU A 244 5.34 14.76 -18.84
CA GLU A 244 6.80 14.97 -18.84
C GLU A 244 7.41 14.58 -20.19
N LEU A 245 6.98 13.48 -20.82
CA LEU A 245 7.41 13.10 -22.17
C LEU A 245 7.05 14.15 -23.24
N VAL A 246 5.93 14.88 -23.08
CA VAL A 246 5.57 16.01 -23.96
C VAL A 246 6.50 17.18 -23.71
N MET A 247 6.80 17.49 -22.45
CA MET A 247 7.72 18.56 -22.07
C MET A 247 9.17 18.30 -22.56
N GLU A 248 9.64 17.05 -22.45
CA GLU A 248 10.96 16.63 -22.96
C GLU A 248 11.07 16.84 -24.47
N PHE A 249 10.00 16.56 -25.21
CA PHE A 249 9.97 16.79 -26.65
C PHE A 249 10.12 18.29 -27.01
N TRP A 250 9.62 19.21 -26.18
CA TRP A 250 9.84 20.64 -26.40
C TRP A 250 11.31 21.02 -26.18
N GLN A 251 11.93 20.46 -25.14
CA GLN A 251 13.36 20.66 -24.87
C GLN A 251 14.26 20.11 -25.99
N GLU A 252 13.90 18.98 -26.60
CA GLU A 252 14.63 18.39 -27.73
C GLU A 252 14.50 19.20 -29.03
N ARG A 253 13.36 19.88 -29.24
CA ARG A 253 13.10 20.66 -30.46
C ARG A 253 13.57 22.11 -30.39
N LEU A 254 13.65 22.68 -29.18
CA LEU A 254 14.08 24.07 -28.94
C LEU A 254 15.56 24.12 -28.54
N GLU A 255 16.44 23.78 -29.49
CA GLU A 255 17.87 23.59 -29.25
C GLU A 255 18.57 24.87 -28.75
N GLN A 256 18.22 26.04 -29.30
CA GLN A 256 18.85 27.32 -28.95
C GLN A 256 18.52 27.71 -27.51
N LEU A 257 17.24 27.63 -27.13
CA LEU A 257 16.78 27.92 -25.78
C LEU A 257 17.33 26.91 -24.76
N ALA A 258 17.39 25.62 -25.11
CA ALA A 258 17.96 24.58 -24.25
C ALA A 258 19.46 24.83 -23.99
N MET A 259 20.21 25.22 -25.01
CA MET A 259 21.62 25.55 -24.88
C MET A 259 21.84 26.82 -24.04
N LEU A 260 21.03 27.86 -24.23
CA LEU A 260 21.07 29.06 -23.40
C LEU A 260 20.87 28.72 -21.92
N LEU A 261 19.82 27.95 -21.61
CA LEU A 261 19.49 27.57 -20.23
C LEU A 261 20.63 26.83 -19.54
N ASN A 262 21.27 25.89 -20.25
CA ASN A 262 22.43 25.18 -19.75
C ASN A 262 23.63 26.11 -19.50
N LEU A 263 23.90 27.06 -20.42
CA LEU A 263 24.96 28.06 -20.25
C LEU A 263 24.68 29.01 -19.07
N LEU A 264 23.44 29.45 -18.89
CA LEU A 264 23.02 30.28 -17.75
C LEU A 264 23.14 29.51 -16.42
N GLU A 265 22.82 28.21 -16.40
CA GLU A 265 22.98 27.36 -15.22
C GLU A 265 24.46 27.14 -14.86
N GLN A 266 25.34 26.96 -15.86
CA GLN A 266 26.78 26.86 -15.64
C GLN A 266 27.44 28.18 -15.21
N THR A 267 26.86 29.33 -15.60
CA THR A 267 27.37 30.67 -15.27
C THR A 267 26.71 31.23 -14.02
N LEU A 268 25.47 31.72 -14.12
CA LEU A 268 24.69 32.31 -13.03
C LEU A 268 24.26 31.27 -11.98
N GLY A 269 24.07 30.00 -12.36
CA GLY A 269 23.68 28.92 -11.44
C GLY A 269 24.83 28.41 -10.56
N GLN A 270 26.08 28.46 -11.01
CA GLN A 270 27.25 28.04 -10.20
C GLN A 270 28.03 29.20 -9.57
N ARG A 271 28.02 30.40 -10.17
CA ARG A 271 28.78 31.56 -9.67
C ARG A 271 27.89 32.53 -8.89
N ALA A 272 27.92 32.42 -7.57
CA ALA A 272 27.13 33.28 -6.67
C ALA A 272 27.43 34.78 -6.80
N THR A 273 28.69 35.15 -7.10
CA THR A 273 29.11 36.54 -7.32
C THR A 273 28.46 37.17 -8.54
N LEU A 274 28.44 36.44 -9.65
CA LEU A 274 27.87 36.89 -10.92
C LEU A 274 26.35 36.99 -10.83
N ARG A 275 25.71 36.05 -10.13
CA ARG A 275 24.28 36.11 -9.79
C ARG A 275 23.92 37.34 -8.96
N HIS A 276 24.73 37.68 -7.97
CA HIS A 276 24.50 38.86 -7.14
C HIS A 276 24.62 40.15 -7.94
N ARG A 277 25.61 40.25 -8.84
CA ARG A 277 25.76 41.40 -9.75
C ARG A 277 24.57 41.56 -10.69
N TYR A 278 24.08 40.47 -11.26
CA TYR A 278 22.88 40.50 -12.10
C TYR A 278 21.64 40.93 -11.30
N ALA A 279 21.50 40.49 -10.04
CA ALA A 279 20.42 40.95 -9.16
C ALA A 279 20.47 42.47 -8.90
N LEU A 280 21.66 43.02 -8.70
CA LEU A 280 21.87 44.46 -8.55
C LEU A 280 21.53 45.22 -9.84
N PHE A 281 21.95 44.69 -11.00
CA PHE A 281 21.64 45.26 -12.31
C PHE A 281 20.12 45.34 -12.56
N LEU A 282 19.36 44.29 -12.22
CA LEU A 282 17.90 44.31 -12.31
C LEU A 282 17.26 45.35 -11.36
N HIS A 283 17.82 45.52 -10.16
CA HIS A 283 17.33 46.50 -9.21
C HIS A 283 17.57 47.94 -9.69
N GLU A 284 18.71 48.21 -10.32
CA GLU A 284 19.03 49.51 -10.94
C GLU A 284 18.07 49.86 -12.09
N HIS A 285 17.60 48.86 -12.84
CA HIS A 285 16.62 49.00 -13.91
C HIS A 285 15.15 49.04 -13.43
N GLN A 286 14.90 49.16 -12.11
CA GLN A 286 13.56 49.19 -11.49
C GLN A 286 12.65 48.01 -11.89
N SER A 287 13.24 46.86 -12.21
CA SER A 287 12.48 45.67 -12.59
C SER A 287 12.24 44.77 -11.37
N GLU A 288 10.98 44.43 -11.09
CA GLU A 288 10.59 43.48 -10.03
C GLU A 288 10.72 42.00 -10.45
N LEU A 289 11.52 41.71 -11.48
CA LEU A 289 11.70 40.38 -12.02
C LEU A 289 12.39 39.46 -10.99
N PRO A 290 11.82 38.28 -10.68
CA PRO A 290 12.49 37.31 -9.82
C PRO A 290 13.78 36.83 -10.48
N LEU A 291 14.80 36.53 -9.68
CA LEU A 291 16.07 35.99 -10.19
C LEU A 291 15.81 34.72 -11.01
N PRO A 292 16.30 34.63 -12.27
CA PRO A 292 16.15 33.43 -13.06
C PRO A 292 16.94 32.29 -12.41
N LEU A 293 16.43 31.06 -12.54
CA LEU A 293 17.09 29.81 -12.12
C LEU A 293 16.99 29.40 -10.64
N LEU A 294 16.07 29.98 -9.85
CA LEU A 294 15.86 29.54 -8.45
C LEU A 294 14.97 28.28 -8.32
N SER A 295 14.40 27.76 -9.42
CA SER A 295 13.55 26.56 -9.39
C SER A 295 14.38 25.32 -9.05
N SER A 296 14.17 24.82 -7.83
CA SER A 296 14.83 23.65 -7.25
C SER A 296 14.28 22.35 -7.84
N GLY A 297 15.05 21.73 -8.73
CA GLY A 297 14.87 20.32 -9.09
C GLY A 297 15.32 19.99 -10.52
N PRO A 298 16.00 18.85 -10.76
CA PRO A 298 16.20 18.34 -12.11
C PRO A 298 14.87 17.84 -12.71
N GLY A 299 14.57 18.21 -13.95
CA GLY A 299 13.42 17.68 -14.70
C GLY A 299 12.88 18.62 -15.79
N PRO A 300 12.04 18.10 -16.70
CA PRO A 300 11.53 18.85 -17.85
C PRO A 300 10.55 19.97 -17.44
N GLU A 301 9.85 19.82 -16.32
CA GLU A 301 9.00 20.88 -15.77
C GLU A 301 9.82 22.08 -15.28
N SER A 302 10.90 21.83 -14.54
CA SER A 302 11.82 22.90 -14.10
C SER A 302 12.45 23.61 -15.29
N TRP A 303 12.79 22.85 -16.34
CA TRP A 303 13.28 23.42 -17.59
C TRP A 303 12.25 24.37 -18.22
N LEU A 304 10.99 23.95 -18.36
CA LEU A 304 9.92 24.80 -18.89
C LEU A 304 9.63 26.03 -18.02
N GLU A 305 9.64 25.88 -16.68
CA GLU A 305 9.49 27.02 -15.76
C GLU A 305 10.60 28.06 -15.95
N LYS A 306 11.85 27.61 -16.07
CA LYS A 306 12.99 28.48 -16.37
C LYS A 306 12.84 29.12 -17.75
N ALA A 307 12.43 28.34 -18.76
CA ALA A 307 12.26 28.79 -20.14
C ALA A 307 11.19 29.88 -20.28
N MET A 308 10.06 29.75 -19.59
CA MET A 308 8.99 30.76 -19.59
C MET A 308 9.45 32.11 -19.05
N GLY A 309 10.25 32.11 -17.98
CA GLY A 309 10.76 33.35 -17.38
C GLY A 309 11.84 34.02 -18.23
N ILE A 310 12.59 33.26 -19.02
CA ILE A 310 13.72 33.79 -19.81
C ILE A 310 13.30 34.84 -20.82
N ALA A 311 12.10 34.73 -21.40
CA ALA A 311 11.60 35.69 -22.39
C ALA A 311 11.66 37.15 -21.88
N GLU A 312 11.36 37.37 -20.60
CA GLU A 312 11.40 38.69 -19.97
C GLU A 312 12.81 39.11 -19.56
N HIS A 313 13.71 38.14 -19.32
CA HIS A 313 15.10 38.38 -18.95
C HIS A 313 16.03 38.62 -20.15
N LEU A 314 15.69 38.15 -21.36
CA LEU A 314 16.55 38.23 -22.55
C LEU A 314 17.08 39.65 -22.84
N PRO A 315 16.26 40.71 -22.86
CA PRO A 315 16.75 42.07 -23.12
C PRO A 315 17.80 42.53 -22.09
N PHE A 316 17.55 42.26 -20.81
CA PHE A 316 18.46 42.61 -19.72
C PHE A 316 19.73 41.75 -19.71
N LEU A 317 19.63 40.49 -20.11
CA LEU A 317 20.79 39.59 -20.20
C LEU A 317 21.74 40.05 -21.30
N VAL A 318 21.22 40.48 -22.45
CA VAL A 318 22.06 41.02 -23.55
C VAL A 318 22.79 42.28 -23.10
N GLU A 319 22.11 43.19 -22.40
CA GLU A 319 22.69 44.44 -21.90
C GLU A 319 23.72 44.20 -20.78
N PHE A 320 23.39 43.33 -19.82
CA PHE A 320 24.28 42.95 -18.73
C PHE A 320 25.55 42.26 -19.23
N VAL A 321 25.40 41.33 -20.18
CA VAL A 321 26.50 40.57 -20.75
C VAL A 321 27.38 41.44 -21.67
N ALA A 322 26.83 42.53 -22.24
CA ALA A 322 27.58 43.52 -22.99
C ALA A 322 28.37 44.52 -22.11
N THR A 323 27.95 44.72 -20.85
CA THR A 323 28.59 45.64 -19.90
C THR A 323 29.63 44.98 -18.98
N ASP A 324 29.61 43.65 -18.85
CA ASP A 324 30.57 42.91 -18.02
C ASP A 324 31.84 42.55 -18.81
N GLU A 325 33.00 43.10 -18.40
CA GLU A 325 34.32 42.87 -19.03
C GLU A 325 35.06 41.61 -18.49
N GLU A 326 34.47 40.85 -17.58
CA GLU A 326 35.15 39.69 -16.94
C GLU A 326 35.38 38.49 -17.89
N GLU A 327 36.66 38.13 -18.06
CA GLU A 327 37.16 37.03 -18.91
C GLU A 327 36.93 35.65 -18.28
N GLY A 328 35.76 35.06 -18.51
CA GLY A 328 35.54 33.62 -18.35
C GLY A 328 35.27 32.96 -19.70
N PRO A 329 35.85 31.79 -20.03
CA PRO A 329 35.58 31.11 -21.31
C PRO A 329 34.10 30.72 -21.50
N LEU A 330 33.33 30.64 -20.41
CA LEU A 330 31.88 30.41 -20.43
C LEU A 330 31.07 31.70 -20.62
N VAL A 331 31.53 32.82 -20.05
CA VAL A 331 30.88 34.12 -20.21
C VAL A 331 31.12 34.67 -21.61
N SER A 332 32.31 34.46 -22.17
CA SER A 332 32.60 34.81 -23.56
C SER A 332 31.80 33.96 -24.55
N LYS A 333 31.60 32.67 -24.27
CA LYS A 333 30.68 31.82 -25.03
C LYS A 333 29.22 32.28 -24.95
N LEU A 334 28.78 32.72 -23.77
CA LEU A 334 27.44 33.32 -23.59
C LEU A 334 27.32 34.64 -24.36
N GLN A 335 28.37 35.48 -24.36
CA GLN A 335 28.45 36.73 -25.13
C GLN A 335 28.34 36.49 -26.64
N THR A 336 29.09 35.52 -27.18
CA THR A 336 29.00 35.17 -28.60
C THR A 336 27.62 34.62 -28.95
N PHE A 337 27.08 33.76 -28.08
CA PHE A 337 25.79 33.12 -28.30
C PHE A 337 24.61 34.11 -28.24
N LEU A 338 24.61 35.06 -27.30
CA LEU A 338 23.56 36.08 -27.24
C LEU A 338 23.64 37.11 -28.37
N ARG A 339 24.81 37.22 -29.03
CA ARG A 339 25.03 38.14 -30.16
C ARG A 339 24.66 37.49 -31.50
N GLU A 340 24.83 36.18 -31.64
CA GLU A 340 24.47 35.40 -32.83
C GLU A 340 23.07 34.77 -32.64
N GLY A 341 22.08 35.14 -33.46
CA GLY A 341 20.75 34.49 -33.41
C GLY A 341 19.77 35.02 -32.35
N HIS A 342 19.95 36.26 -31.88
CA HIS A 342 19.09 36.90 -30.87
C HIS A 342 17.59 36.87 -31.23
N GLU A 343 17.22 37.08 -32.49
CA GLU A 343 15.81 37.12 -32.91
C GLU A 343 15.14 35.74 -32.85
N GLU A 344 15.85 34.68 -33.28
CA GLU A 344 15.38 33.30 -33.23
C GLU A 344 15.22 32.82 -31.78
N LEU A 345 16.17 33.16 -30.90
CA LEU A 345 16.13 32.85 -29.46
C LEU A 345 14.97 33.55 -28.75
N VAL A 346 14.71 34.81 -29.09
CA VAL A 346 13.54 35.55 -28.58
C VAL A 346 12.25 34.91 -29.06
N ALA A 347 12.17 34.48 -30.32
CA ALA A 347 10.99 33.79 -30.85
C ALA A 347 10.73 32.45 -30.14
N GLU A 348 11.77 31.63 -29.88
CA GLU A 348 11.64 30.39 -29.09
C GLU A 348 11.17 30.65 -27.66
N ALA A 349 11.78 31.63 -26.97
CA ALA A 349 11.41 31.97 -25.59
C ALA A 349 9.97 32.49 -25.50
N MET A 350 9.54 33.32 -26.46
CA MET A 350 8.17 33.84 -26.53
C MET A 350 7.15 32.75 -26.82
N PHE A 351 7.48 31.81 -27.73
CA PHE A 351 6.64 30.64 -28.01
C PHE A 351 6.40 29.82 -26.74
N VAL A 352 7.45 29.52 -25.98
CA VAL A 352 7.33 28.79 -24.71
C VAL A 352 6.52 29.57 -23.67
N ALA A 353 6.78 30.87 -23.51
CA ALA A 353 6.06 31.71 -22.57
C ALA A 353 4.54 31.78 -22.85
N GLU A 354 4.14 31.72 -24.11
CA GLU A 354 2.73 31.80 -24.53
C GLU A 354 1.98 30.46 -24.35
N HIS A 355 2.63 29.32 -24.59
CA HIS A 355 1.94 28.01 -24.65
C HIS A 355 2.26 27.05 -23.49
N ALA A 356 3.42 27.19 -22.82
CA ALA A 356 3.81 26.26 -21.75
C ALA A 356 3.07 26.49 -20.42
N ALA A 357 2.45 27.67 -20.23
CA ALA A 357 1.75 28.03 -19.01
C ALA A 357 0.63 27.03 -18.65
N GLU A 358 -0.17 26.64 -19.64
CA GLU A 358 -1.26 25.69 -19.44
C GLU A 358 -0.73 24.29 -19.11
N LEU A 359 0.31 23.84 -19.81
CA LEU A 359 0.96 22.55 -19.56
C LEU A 359 1.51 22.45 -18.13
N LEU A 360 2.17 23.52 -17.65
CA LEU A 360 2.68 23.61 -16.28
C LEU A 360 1.55 23.65 -15.24
N ASN A 361 0.46 24.35 -15.52
CA ASN A 361 -0.69 24.41 -14.61
C ASN A 361 -1.32 23.02 -14.41
N VAL A 362 -1.45 22.23 -15.48
CA VAL A 362 -1.91 20.84 -15.40
C VAL A 362 -0.91 19.99 -14.61
N ALA A 363 0.39 20.12 -14.86
CA ALA A 363 1.43 19.39 -14.12
C ALA A 363 1.41 19.69 -12.61
N ARG A 364 1.25 20.98 -12.24
CA ARG A 364 1.12 21.41 -10.83
C ARG A 364 -0.15 20.85 -10.19
N LEU A 365 -1.28 20.88 -10.89
CA LEU A 365 -2.53 20.29 -10.43
C LEU A 365 -2.36 18.80 -10.12
N LEU A 366 -1.72 18.05 -11.02
CA LEU A 366 -1.46 16.62 -10.87
C LEU A 366 -0.58 16.27 -9.65
N ARG A 367 0.25 17.21 -9.17
CA ARG A 367 1.09 17.02 -7.97
C ARG A 367 0.42 17.35 -6.65
N GLN A 368 -0.68 18.09 -6.67
CA GLN A 368 -1.39 18.47 -5.44
C GLN A 368 -1.83 17.21 -4.68
N ARG A 369 -1.64 17.22 -3.35
CA ARG A 369 -1.96 16.08 -2.47
C ARG A 369 -3.01 16.48 -1.45
N GLY A 370 -3.93 15.57 -1.17
CA GLY A 370 -4.89 15.68 -0.06
C GLY A 370 -6.29 16.09 -0.48
N GLU A 371 -6.45 16.66 -1.66
CA GLU A 371 -7.76 17.00 -2.23
C GLU A 371 -8.23 15.94 -3.24
N PRO A 372 -9.55 15.74 -3.38
CA PRO A 372 -10.10 14.86 -4.41
C PRO A 372 -9.95 15.50 -5.79
N LEU A 373 -8.94 15.12 -6.58
CA LEU A 373 -8.64 15.77 -7.86
C LEU A 373 -9.13 15.00 -9.09
N ALA A 374 -9.55 13.75 -8.94
CA ALA A 374 -9.93 12.86 -10.05
C ALA A 374 -10.97 13.49 -11.00
N HIS A 375 -11.96 14.19 -10.43
CA HIS A 375 -13.05 14.84 -11.15
C HIS A 375 -12.65 16.07 -11.98
N ARG A 376 -11.47 16.66 -11.78
CA ARG A 376 -11.01 17.85 -12.54
C ARG A 376 -10.07 17.50 -13.68
N ILE A 377 -9.30 16.43 -13.51
CA ILE A 377 -8.17 16.09 -14.38
C ILE A 377 -8.58 15.94 -15.84
N TYR A 378 -9.68 15.23 -16.11
CA TYR A 378 -10.16 15.06 -17.49
C TYR A 378 -10.47 16.41 -18.14
N GLY A 379 -11.13 17.32 -17.42
CA GLY A 379 -11.48 18.64 -17.94
C GLY A 379 -10.25 19.50 -18.23
N GLU A 380 -9.26 19.49 -17.34
CA GLU A 380 -8.04 20.28 -17.49
C GLU A 380 -7.15 19.73 -18.62
N LEU A 381 -7.09 18.41 -18.80
CA LEU A 381 -6.43 17.78 -19.96
C LEU A 381 -7.16 18.08 -21.27
N ASP A 382 -8.49 18.10 -21.26
CA ASP A 382 -9.29 18.39 -22.46
C ASP A 382 -9.18 19.88 -22.83
N SER A 383 -9.13 20.79 -21.86
CA SER A 383 -8.81 22.21 -22.08
C SER A 383 -7.45 22.37 -22.75
N LEU A 384 -6.41 21.67 -22.28
CA LEU A 384 -5.09 21.69 -22.88
C LEU A 384 -5.10 21.16 -24.33
N ARG A 385 -5.84 20.06 -24.57
CA ARG A 385 -6.03 19.49 -25.91
C ARG A 385 -6.70 20.48 -26.86
N ILE A 386 -7.77 21.15 -26.40
CA ILE A 386 -8.48 22.18 -27.16
C ILE A 386 -7.56 23.37 -27.45
N CYS A 387 -6.76 23.79 -26.48
CA CYS A 387 -5.80 24.88 -26.64
C CYS A 387 -4.75 24.55 -27.73
N PHE A 388 -4.14 23.37 -27.67
CA PHE A 388 -3.19 22.95 -28.70
C PHE A 388 -3.82 22.77 -30.08
N SER A 389 -5.04 22.25 -30.18
CA SER A 389 -5.78 22.20 -31.46
C SER A 389 -6.07 23.59 -32.00
N TYR A 390 -6.50 24.53 -31.16
CA TYR A 390 -6.76 25.91 -31.59
C TYR A 390 -5.51 26.59 -32.16
N HIS A 391 -4.36 26.42 -31.49
CA HIS A 391 -3.09 27.01 -31.92
C HIS A 391 -2.44 26.30 -33.11
N ALA A 392 -2.64 24.98 -33.25
CA ALA A 392 -2.20 24.24 -34.42
C ALA A 392 -2.97 24.63 -35.69
N ASP A 393 -4.27 24.85 -35.60
CA ASP A 393 -5.13 25.10 -36.76
C ASP A 393 -5.23 26.58 -37.18
N ASN A 394 -5.21 27.51 -36.21
CA ASN A 394 -5.51 28.92 -36.50
C ASN A 394 -4.28 29.82 -36.51
N ARG A 395 -3.49 29.83 -35.42
CA ARG A 395 -2.38 30.79 -35.19
C ARG A 395 -1.44 30.35 -34.06
N LEU A 396 -0.14 30.63 -34.21
CA LEU A 396 0.92 30.40 -33.22
C LEU A 396 0.91 31.40 -32.04
N GLY A 397 -0.18 32.14 -31.86
CA GLY A 397 -0.33 33.16 -30.81
C GLY A 397 0.16 34.56 -31.23
N PRO A 398 -0.50 35.63 -30.77
CA PRO A 398 -0.23 37.00 -31.21
C PRO A 398 1.16 37.51 -30.83
N LYS A 399 1.78 37.02 -29.75
CA LYS A 399 3.11 37.46 -29.34
C LYS A 399 4.19 36.77 -30.17
N THR A 400 4.05 35.47 -30.37
CA THR A 400 4.96 34.66 -31.18
C THR A 400 4.94 35.09 -32.64
N GLU A 401 3.76 35.33 -33.23
CA GLU A 401 3.63 35.76 -34.63
C GLU A 401 4.28 37.12 -34.91
N ARG A 402 4.24 38.06 -33.96
CA ARG A 402 4.93 39.35 -34.09
C ARG A 402 6.44 39.19 -34.19
N GLN A 403 7.01 38.21 -33.48
CA GLN A 403 8.45 37.94 -33.52
C GLN A 403 8.83 37.11 -34.75
N LEU A 404 7.98 36.17 -35.17
CA LEU A 404 8.17 35.39 -36.39
C LEU A 404 8.23 36.26 -37.65
N ALA A 405 7.62 37.45 -37.64
CA ALA A 405 7.72 38.41 -38.75
C ALA A 405 9.17 38.86 -39.04
N PHE A 406 10.07 38.74 -38.07
CA PHE A 406 11.49 39.08 -38.18
C PHE A 406 12.38 37.85 -38.42
N CYS A 407 11.84 36.63 -38.34
CA CYS A 407 12.60 35.38 -38.37
C CYS A 407 12.46 34.61 -39.70
N GLN A 408 13.26 33.55 -39.88
CA GLN A 408 13.15 32.63 -41.02
C GLN A 408 11.83 31.83 -40.98
N PRO A 409 11.24 31.50 -42.15
CA PRO A 409 9.97 30.76 -42.22
C PRO A 409 10.06 29.33 -41.66
N LEU A 410 11.26 28.74 -41.61
CA LEU A 410 11.50 27.39 -41.09
C LEU A 410 11.12 27.28 -39.59
N LEU A 411 11.30 28.36 -38.83
CA LEU A 411 11.00 28.38 -37.39
C LEU A 411 9.49 28.29 -37.11
N ALA A 412 8.67 28.87 -37.99
CA ALA A 412 7.21 28.74 -37.89
C ALA A 412 6.74 27.31 -38.14
N GLU A 413 7.34 26.60 -39.12
CA GLU A 413 7.06 25.18 -39.36
C GLU A 413 7.47 24.31 -38.16
N GLN A 414 8.61 24.61 -37.53
CA GLN A 414 9.05 23.91 -36.31
C GLN A 414 8.06 24.10 -35.16
N PHE A 415 7.59 25.33 -34.89
CA PHE A 415 6.61 25.57 -33.82
C PHE A 415 5.27 24.88 -34.09
N GLN A 416 4.82 24.85 -35.35
CA GLN A 416 3.63 24.08 -35.74
C GLN A 416 3.84 22.58 -35.55
N GLU A 417 4.99 22.03 -35.94
CA GLU A 417 5.34 20.62 -35.72
C GLU A 417 5.30 20.28 -34.22
N ILE A 418 5.83 21.16 -33.35
CA ILE A 418 5.81 20.96 -31.90
C ILE A 418 4.38 20.85 -31.38
N LEU A 419 3.49 21.78 -31.76
CA LEU A 419 2.09 21.77 -31.32
C LEU A 419 1.32 20.57 -31.85
N VAL A 420 1.46 20.23 -33.13
CA VAL A 420 0.78 19.08 -33.76
C VAL A 420 1.24 17.77 -33.14
N CYS A 421 2.56 17.60 -32.92
CA CYS A 421 3.08 16.40 -32.26
C CYS A 421 2.64 16.32 -30.79
N SER A 422 2.59 17.45 -30.09
CA SER A 422 2.10 17.52 -28.71
C SER A 422 0.61 17.16 -28.63
N LEU A 423 -0.20 17.69 -29.55
CA LEU A 423 -1.62 17.34 -29.69
C LEU A 423 -1.81 15.86 -29.96
N GLY A 424 -1.09 15.29 -30.94
CA GLY A 424 -1.19 13.87 -31.28
C GLY A 424 -0.80 12.95 -30.10
N ARG A 425 0.18 13.35 -29.28
CA ARG A 425 0.52 12.62 -28.04
C ARG A 425 -0.59 12.71 -27.00
N LEU A 426 -1.23 13.87 -26.83
CA LEU A 426 -2.39 14.01 -25.94
C LEU A 426 -3.59 13.21 -26.44
N GLU A 427 -3.92 13.26 -27.73
CA GLU A 427 -5.01 12.46 -28.30
C GLU A 427 -4.77 10.96 -28.10
N HIS A 428 -3.54 10.49 -28.33
CA HIS A 428 -3.18 9.11 -28.03
C HIS A 428 -3.34 8.76 -26.54
N LEU A 429 -3.05 9.70 -25.63
CA LEU A 429 -3.31 9.53 -24.19
C LEU A 429 -4.81 9.36 -23.92
N PHE A 430 -5.69 10.15 -24.54
CA PHE A 430 -7.14 10.02 -24.39
C PHE A 430 -7.67 8.66 -24.88
N GLU A 431 -7.09 8.11 -25.97
CA GLU A 431 -7.53 6.85 -26.57
C GLU A 431 -6.97 5.61 -25.86
N SER A 432 -5.70 5.63 -25.49
CA SER A 432 -4.97 4.44 -25.03
C SER A 432 -4.94 4.28 -23.51
N HIS A 433 -5.15 5.36 -22.76
CA HIS A 433 -4.91 5.33 -21.32
C HIS A 433 -6.09 4.69 -20.55
N PRO A 434 -5.84 3.62 -19.76
CA PRO A 434 -6.89 2.80 -19.16
C PRO A 434 -7.77 3.56 -18.15
N ALA A 435 -7.24 4.59 -17.49
CA ALA A 435 -8.01 5.39 -16.53
C ALA A 435 -8.89 6.49 -17.16
N MET A 436 -8.76 6.79 -18.45
CA MET A 436 -9.46 7.93 -19.07
C MET A 436 -10.99 7.80 -19.07
N PRO A 437 -11.58 6.61 -19.36
CA PRO A 437 -13.02 6.41 -19.23
C PRO A 437 -13.51 6.66 -17.80
N THR A 438 -12.76 6.18 -16.80
CA THR A 438 -13.08 6.41 -15.39
C THR A 438 -12.98 7.89 -15.04
N LEU A 439 -11.90 8.58 -15.41
CA LEU A 439 -11.74 10.01 -15.13
C LEU A 439 -12.83 10.86 -15.79
N ARG A 440 -13.33 10.45 -16.97
CA ARG A 440 -14.47 11.09 -17.63
C ARG A 440 -15.76 10.92 -16.82
N SER A 441 -16.07 9.70 -16.38
CA SER A 441 -17.31 9.40 -15.66
C SER A 441 -17.30 9.90 -14.20
N VAL A 442 -16.13 9.96 -13.55
CA VAL A 442 -15.98 10.47 -12.17
C VAL A 442 -16.39 11.94 -12.03
N ARG A 443 -16.38 12.70 -13.13
CA ARG A 443 -16.92 14.07 -13.16
C ARG A 443 -18.38 14.14 -12.72
N ALA A 444 -19.18 13.09 -12.97
CA ALA A 444 -20.57 13.03 -12.52
C ALA A 444 -20.70 12.97 -10.99
N LEU A 445 -19.64 12.57 -10.27
CA LEU A 445 -19.60 12.52 -8.81
C LEU A 445 -19.21 13.85 -8.16
N ASP A 446 -18.93 14.88 -8.97
CA ASP A 446 -18.89 16.27 -8.52
C ASP A 446 -20.27 16.90 -8.77
N PRO A 447 -20.99 17.30 -7.69
CA PRO A 447 -22.28 17.98 -7.79
C PRO A 447 -22.30 19.15 -8.79
N LYS A 448 -21.19 19.89 -8.91
CA LYS A 448 -21.10 21.06 -9.79
C LYS A 448 -20.98 20.69 -11.27
N GLN A 449 -20.41 19.53 -11.57
CA GLN A 449 -20.19 19.08 -12.94
C GLN A 449 -21.31 18.20 -13.46
N LEU A 450 -22.16 17.66 -12.58
CA LEU A 450 -23.26 16.77 -12.97
C LEU A 450 -24.17 17.39 -14.05
N GLY A 451 -24.50 18.69 -13.92
CA GLY A 451 -25.31 19.40 -14.91
C GLY A 451 -24.64 19.53 -16.29
N ALA A 452 -23.31 19.56 -16.35
CA ALA A 452 -22.54 19.72 -17.59
C ALA A 452 -22.20 18.38 -18.28
N VAL A 453 -22.09 17.29 -17.52
CA VAL A 453 -21.59 15.99 -18.01
C VAL A 453 -22.73 15.02 -18.35
N GLY A 454 -23.97 15.36 -18.00
CA GLY A 454 -25.15 14.54 -18.24
C GLY A 454 -25.60 13.81 -16.97
N GLY A 455 -26.88 13.92 -16.65
CA GLY A 455 -27.45 13.41 -15.39
C GLY A 455 -27.72 11.90 -15.39
N SER A 456 -27.67 11.21 -16.54
CA SER A 456 -28.06 9.81 -16.64
C SER A 456 -27.03 8.88 -15.98
N ARG A 457 -27.47 7.97 -15.10
CA ARG A 457 -26.57 6.96 -14.47
C ARG A 457 -25.89 6.09 -15.53
N SER A 458 -26.65 5.63 -16.53
CA SER A 458 -26.21 4.68 -17.55
C SER A 458 -25.08 5.18 -18.45
N GLU A 459 -24.89 6.49 -18.57
CA GLU A 459 -23.77 7.08 -19.32
C GLU A 459 -22.44 6.90 -18.58
N HIS A 460 -22.49 6.76 -17.25
CA HIS A 460 -21.31 6.72 -16.38
C HIS A 460 -20.99 5.32 -15.84
N GLU A 461 -21.90 4.36 -16.00
CA GLU A 461 -21.77 2.97 -15.53
C GLU A 461 -20.58 2.23 -16.15
N GLN A 462 -20.19 2.57 -17.39
CA GLN A 462 -19.06 1.95 -18.07
C GLN A 462 -17.70 2.43 -17.53
N GLY A 463 -17.63 3.66 -17.02
CA GLY A 463 -16.39 4.24 -16.50
C GLY A 463 -16.17 4.02 -15.01
N ILE A 464 -17.25 3.79 -14.23
CA ILE A 464 -17.20 3.62 -12.78
C ILE A 464 -17.63 2.19 -12.42
N PRO A 465 -16.68 1.27 -12.18
CA PRO A 465 -16.97 -0.06 -11.65
C PRO A 465 -17.79 0.03 -10.35
N GLY A 466 -18.91 -0.70 -10.30
CA GLY A 466 -19.83 -0.70 -9.14
C GLY A 466 -20.96 0.33 -9.20
N LEU A 467 -20.95 1.29 -10.15
CA LEU A 467 -22.05 2.27 -10.26
C LEU A 467 -23.38 1.61 -10.66
N ALA A 468 -23.33 0.51 -11.44
CA ALA A 468 -24.51 -0.27 -11.81
C ALA A 468 -25.19 -0.95 -10.59
N GLU A 469 -24.45 -1.17 -9.50
CA GLU A 469 -24.99 -1.75 -8.26
C GLU A 469 -25.70 -0.71 -7.38
N VAL A 470 -25.52 0.59 -7.66
CA VAL A 470 -26.17 1.68 -6.91
C VAL A 470 -27.66 1.73 -7.27
N PRO A 471 -28.59 1.69 -6.30
CA PRO A 471 -30.02 1.80 -6.56
C PRO A 471 -30.39 3.08 -7.33
N GLU A 472 -31.28 2.98 -8.32
CA GLU A 472 -31.71 4.14 -9.14
C GLU A 472 -32.29 5.27 -8.30
N ILE A 473 -33.01 4.91 -7.23
CA ILE A 473 -33.58 5.87 -6.29
C ILE A 473 -32.52 6.67 -5.54
N GLU A 474 -31.35 6.09 -5.30
CA GLU A 474 -30.23 6.76 -4.65
C GLU A 474 -29.56 7.74 -5.61
N TRP A 475 -29.39 7.34 -6.88
CA TRP A 475 -28.90 8.25 -7.93
C TRP A 475 -29.82 9.44 -8.14
N PHE A 476 -31.14 9.22 -8.18
CA PHE A 476 -32.12 10.30 -8.33
C PHE A 476 -32.08 11.28 -7.14
N ARG A 477 -31.90 10.77 -5.91
CA ARG A 477 -31.69 11.63 -4.73
C ARG A 477 -30.41 12.45 -4.84
N TYR A 478 -29.33 11.84 -5.33
CA TYR A 478 -28.07 12.54 -5.55
C TYR A 478 -28.23 13.72 -6.52
N GLN A 479 -28.97 13.55 -7.63
CA GLN A 479 -29.26 14.64 -8.57
C GLN A 479 -29.92 15.85 -7.89
N HIS A 480 -30.93 15.61 -7.06
CA HIS A 480 -31.64 16.68 -6.34
C HIS A 480 -30.74 17.37 -5.30
N LEU A 481 -29.92 16.58 -4.59
CA LEU A 481 -28.95 17.11 -3.63
C LEU A 481 -27.83 17.91 -4.32
N ALA A 482 -27.46 17.53 -5.53
CA ALA A 482 -26.45 18.21 -6.33
C ALA A 482 -26.94 19.55 -6.86
N GLU A 483 -28.19 19.63 -7.34
CA GLU A 483 -28.82 20.90 -7.74
C GLU A 483 -28.93 21.90 -6.58
N ALA A 484 -29.17 21.41 -5.36
CA ALA A 484 -29.26 22.23 -4.16
C ALA A 484 -27.91 22.57 -3.52
N ALA A 485 -26.79 22.16 -4.14
CA ALA A 485 -25.47 22.27 -3.53
C ALA A 485 -24.90 23.71 -3.66
N PRO A 486 -24.23 24.26 -2.63
CA PRO A 486 -23.73 25.64 -2.63
C PRO A 486 -22.56 25.88 -3.62
N GLU A 487 -22.23 27.14 -3.92
CA GLU A 487 -21.13 27.45 -4.84
C GLU A 487 -19.74 27.12 -4.26
N ASP A 488 -19.53 27.16 -2.95
CA ASP A 488 -18.24 26.88 -2.28
C ASP A 488 -18.27 25.57 -1.48
N ILE A 489 -18.35 24.44 -2.19
CA ILE A 489 -18.40 23.11 -1.57
C ILE A 489 -17.00 22.52 -1.36
N SER A 490 -16.70 22.17 -0.11
CA SER A 490 -15.67 21.18 0.19
C SER A 490 -16.21 19.77 -0.08
N LEU A 491 -15.82 19.15 -1.21
CA LEU A 491 -16.26 17.81 -1.61
C LEU A 491 -16.14 16.75 -0.50
N PRO A 492 -15.05 16.68 0.29
CA PRO A 492 -14.95 15.73 1.39
C PRO A 492 -16.03 15.89 2.45
N GLN A 493 -16.29 17.14 2.87
CA GLN A 493 -17.28 17.44 3.91
C GLN A 493 -18.71 17.20 3.40
N TRP A 494 -18.95 17.50 2.12
CA TRP A 494 -20.25 17.28 1.50
C TRP A 494 -20.60 15.79 1.40
N TRP A 495 -19.69 14.96 0.87
CA TRP A 495 -19.91 13.51 0.78
C TRP A 495 -19.96 12.83 2.16
N GLU A 496 -19.31 13.39 3.18
CA GLU A 496 -19.50 12.98 4.59
C GLU A 496 -20.89 13.32 5.12
N ALA A 497 -21.40 14.53 4.86
CA ALA A 497 -22.73 14.94 5.29
C ALA A 497 -23.85 14.13 4.62
N GLN A 498 -23.66 13.72 3.36
CA GLN A 498 -24.66 12.94 2.62
C GLN A 498 -24.54 11.42 2.80
N ALA A 499 -23.58 10.92 3.59
CA ALA A 499 -23.34 9.48 3.74
C ALA A 499 -24.55 8.70 4.28
N ASP A 500 -25.38 9.32 5.12
CA ASP A 500 -26.61 8.70 5.65
C ASP A 500 -27.74 8.65 4.60
N GLN A 501 -27.77 9.61 3.66
CA GLN A 501 -28.79 9.69 2.61
C GLN A 501 -28.42 8.89 1.36
N LEU A 502 -27.12 8.71 1.12
CA LEU A 502 -26.49 8.04 -0.02
C LEU A 502 -25.52 6.94 0.47
N PRO A 503 -26.02 5.84 1.05
CA PRO A 503 -25.18 4.83 1.71
C PRO A 503 -24.31 4.00 0.76
N THR A 504 -24.68 3.87 -0.51
CA THR A 504 -23.99 3.05 -1.51
C THR A 504 -23.13 3.93 -2.43
N LEU A 505 -23.62 5.12 -2.78
CA LEU A 505 -22.93 6.07 -3.64
C LEU A 505 -21.84 6.85 -2.90
N SER A 506 -22.02 7.20 -1.63
CA SER A 506 -20.98 7.92 -0.83
C SER A 506 -19.65 7.15 -0.72
N PRO A 507 -19.61 5.85 -0.34
CA PRO A 507 -18.35 5.11 -0.30
C PRO A 507 -17.72 4.95 -1.68
N LEU A 508 -18.53 4.76 -2.72
CA LEU A 508 -18.06 4.68 -4.10
C LEU A 508 -17.45 6.03 -4.55
N ALA A 509 -18.11 7.15 -4.26
CA ALA A 509 -17.60 8.48 -4.53
C ALA A 509 -16.26 8.73 -3.84
N ARG A 510 -16.08 8.26 -2.59
CA ARG A 510 -14.79 8.35 -1.90
C ARG A 510 -13.69 7.54 -2.57
N GLN A 511 -13.99 6.35 -3.10
CA GLN A 511 -12.98 5.56 -3.79
C GLN A 511 -12.48 6.23 -5.08
N PHE A 512 -13.40 6.79 -5.87
CA PHE A 512 -13.05 7.32 -7.18
C PHE A 512 -12.64 8.80 -7.19
N LEU A 513 -13.18 9.65 -6.31
CA LEU A 513 -12.79 11.06 -6.23
C LEU A 513 -11.34 11.24 -5.72
N TRP A 514 -10.85 10.31 -4.90
CA TRP A 514 -9.47 10.25 -4.40
C TRP A 514 -8.57 9.32 -5.20
N LEU A 515 -9.01 8.87 -6.38
CA LEU A 515 -8.22 8.03 -7.26
C LEU A 515 -6.87 8.72 -7.57
N PRO A 516 -5.73 8.14 -7.18
CA PRO A 516 -4.44 8.72 -7.49
C PRO A 516 -4.13 8.51 -8.98
N VAL A 517 -3.84 9.60 -9.68
CA VAL A 517 -3.47 9.60 -11.10
C VAL A 517 -1.97 9.73 -11.35
N CYS A 518 -1.22 10.05 -10.29
CA CYS A 518 0.20 10.31 -10.35
C CYS A 518 0.93 9.52 -9.29
N SER A 519 2.08 8.97 -9.68
CA SER A 519 2.97 8.34 -8.73
C SER A 519 3.62 9.43 -7.85
N PRO A 520 3.68 9.28 -6.53
CA PRO A 520 4.43 10.20 -5.68
C PRO A 520 5.91 10.15 -6.06
N LYS A 521 6.67 11.22 -5.74
CA LYS A 521 8.14 11.28 -5.95
C LYS A 521 8.77 9.95 -5.58
N SER A 522 9.54 9.39 -6.52
CA SER A 522 10.17 8.08 -6.38
C SER A 522 11.00 8.03 -5.09
N PRO A 523 11.00 6.92 -4.35
CA PRO A 523 11.91 6.74 -3.22
C PRO A 523 13.40 6.78 -3.65
N PHE A 524 13.69 6.74 -4.96
CA PHE A 524 15.01 6.62 -5.57
C PHE A 524 15.56 7.90 -6.24
N GLN A 525 14.87 9.05 -6.17
CA GLN A 525 15.36 10.32 -6.77
C GLN A 525 16.34 11.08 -5.84
N PRO A 526 17.14 12.05 -6.33
CA PRO A 526 18.16 12.77 -5.55
C PRO A 526 17.64 13.71 -4.44
N GLU A 527 16.40 14.19 -4.54
CA GLU A 527 15.67 14.80 -3.40
C GLU A 527 14.86 13.77 -2.59
N GLY A 528 14.76 12.56 -3.13
CA GLY A 528 14.37 11.34 -2.44
C GLY A 528 15.58 10.70 -1.77
N LEU A 529 15.36 9.56 -1.14
CA LEU A 529 16.14 9.17 0.03
C LEU A 529 17.33 8.24 -0.28
N LEU A 530 17.55 7.90 -1.56
CA LEU A 530 18.68 7.10 -2.04
C LEU A 530 19.04 7.49 -3.47
N ASP A 531 20.30 7.85 -3.71
CA ASP A 531 20.89 7.82 -5.04
C ASP A 531 21.41 6.40 -5.31
N LEU A 532 20.73 5.65 -6.18
CA LEU A 532 21.17 4.31 -6.60
C LEU A 532 22.21 4.34 -7.73
N THR A 533 22.49 5.52 -8.29
CA THR A 533 23.39 5.69 -9.46
C THR A 533 24.83 5.96 -9.04
N GLY A 534 25.04 6.55 -7.85
CA GLY A 534 26.35 6.77 -7.24
C GLY A 534 26.68 5.72 -6.17
N ALA A 535 27.34 4.63 -6.57
CA ALA A 535 28.20 3.78 -5.74
C ALA A 535 27.87 3.69 -4.22
N VAL A 536 26.95 2.79 -3.86
CA VAL A 536 26.88 2.28 -2.48
C VAL A 536 27.87 1.12 -2.34
N GLU A 537 29.17 1.43 -2.27
CA GLU A 537 30.19 0.43 -1.91
C GLU A 537 29.91 -0.09 -0.49
N GLY A 538 29.41 -1.32 -0.38
CA GLY A 538 29.38 -2.08 0.88
C GLY A 538 28.01 -2.37 1.50
N LEU A 539 26.88 -1.96 0.90
CA LEU A 539 25.56 -2.41 1.37
C LEU A 539 25.08 -3.69 0.66
N THR A 540 24.66 -4.68 1.45
CA THR A 540 23.93 -5.84 0.92
C THR A 540 22.54 -5.42 0.44
N GLU A 541 21.98 -6.12 -0.55
CA GLU A 541 20.62 -5.87 -1.06
C GLU A 541 19.57 -5.85 0.05
N GLU A 542 19.69 -6.75 1.03
CA GLU A 542 18.83 -6.76 2.21
C GLU A 542 18.93 -5.47 3.00
N SER A 543 20.13 -4.91 3.14
CA SER A 543 20.34 -3.66 3.87
C SER A 543 19.77 -2.45 3.15
N ALA A 544 19.88 -2.41 1.82
CA ALA A 544 19.23 -1.40 0.99
C ALA A 544 17.70 -1.49 1.09
N ARG A 545 17.13 -2.71 1.02
CA ARG A 545 15.68 -2.95 1.23
C ARG A 545 15.23 -2.44 2.61
N LEU A 546 15.99 -2.74 3.66
CA LEU A 546 15.66 -2.35 5.03
C LEU A 546 15.75 -0.83 5.24
N LEU A 547 16.72 -0.16 4.63
CA LEU A 547 16.85 1.31 4.65
C LEU A 547 15.69 2.01 3.95
N CYS A 548 15.29 1.53 2.76
CA CYS A 548 14.12 2.04 2.06
C CYS A 548 12.86 1.96 2.95
N MET A 549 12.71 0.87 3.71
CA MET A 549 11.57 0.72 4.63
C MET A 549 11.61 1.70 5.80
N ILE A 550 12.80 2.00 6.33
CA ILE A 550 12.99 2.93 7.46
C ILE A 550 12.71 4.38 7.06
N SER A 551 13.02 4.72 5.81
CA SER A 551 12.98 6.07 5.30
C SER A 551 11.62 6.56 4.81
N SER A 552 10.72 5.64 4.44
CA SER A 552 9.35 5.90 3.96
C SER A 552 8.38 6.51 4.98
N GLY A 553 8.88 7.19 6.02
CA GLY A 553 8.07 8.07 6.86
C GLY A 553 7.13 7.37 7.84
N CYS A 554 7.39 6.11 8.20
CA CYS A 554 6.60 5.38 9.19
C CYS A 554 7.32 5.15 10.52
N CYS A 555 8.00 6.17 11.04
CA CYS A 555 8.20 6.28 12.48
C CYS A 555 7.05 7.11 13.07
N PRO A 556 6.30 6.62 14.07
CA PRO A 556 5.29 7.40 14.75
C PRO A 556 5.99 8.43 15.64
N ALA A 557 6.45 9.54 15.05
CA ALA A 557 6.85 10.73 15.78
C ALA A 557 5.69 11.72 15.95
N SER A 558 4.52 11.47 15.33
CA SER A 558 3.37 12.40 15.36
C SER A 558 2.00 11.73 15.62
N LEU A 559 1.97 10.61 16.35
CA LEU A 559 0.78 10.19 17.11
C LEU A 559 0.93 10.51 18.60
N ALA A 560 1.63 11.61 18.90
CA ALA A 560 1.18 12.41 20.04
C ALA A 560 -0.17 12.98 19.61
N GLU A 561 -1.27 12.42 20.15
CA GLU A 561 -2.48 13.22 20.32
C GLU A 561 -2.06 14.59 20.87
N PRO A 562 -2.69 15.71 20.47
CA PRO A 562 -2.50 16.93 21.22
C PRO A 562 -2.80 16.58 22.66
N THR A 563 -1.75 16.54 23.50
CA THR A 563 -1.92 16.55 24.94
C THR A 563 -2.56 17.89 25.19
N GLY A 564 -3.90 17.90 25.17
CA GLY A 564 -4.70 19.00 25.63
C GLY A 564 -4.08 19.41 26.95
N ALA A 565 -3.68 20.67 27.00
CA ALA A 565 -3.09 21.30 28.16
C ALA A 565 -3.87 20.89 29.42
N GLY A 566 -3.30 19.94 30.15
CA GLY A 566 -3.78 19.51 31.46
C GLY A 566 -2.72 19.98 32.43
N ALA A 567 -3.08 21.01 33.20
CA ALA A 567 -2.28 21.55 34.29
C ALA A 567 -1.53 20.44 35.04
N GLY A 568 -0.23 20.62 35.23
CA GLY A 568 0.63 19.66 35.90
C GLY A 568 0.07 19.23 37.26
N CYS A 569 0.11 17.94 37.55
CA CYS A 569 -0.27 17.42 38.85
C CYS A 569 0.61 18.04 39.95
N PRO A 570 0.04 18.42 41.12
CA PRO A 570 0.83 18.87 42.26
C PRO A 570 1.72 17.74 42.82
N PRO A 571 2.74 18.05 43.63
CA PRO A 571 3.55 17.05 44.32
C PRO A 571 2.66 16.11 45.15
N CYS A 572 2.95 14.81 45.08
CA CYS A 572 2.14 13.78 45.71
C CYS A 572 2.13 13.93 47.25
N ALA A 573 0.94 14.10 47.83
CA ALA A 573 0.70 14.12 49.28
C ALA A 573 -0.02 12.83 49.71
N PRO A 574 0.69 11.79 50.17
CA PRO A 574 0.08 10.48 50.50
C PRO A 574 -0.93 10.53 51.66
N ALA A 575 -0.81 11.52 52.54
CA ALA A 575 -1.67 11.69 53.71
C ALA A 575 -3.11 12.13 53.35
N GLU A 576 -3.31 12.73 52.17
CA GLU A 576 -4.62 13.20 51.69
C GLU A 576 -5.35 12.18 50.83
N CYS A 577 -4.77 10.99 50.65
CA CYS A 577 -5.34 9.96 49.81
C CYS A 577 -6.60 9.33 50.44
N PRO A 578 -7.67 9.09 49.65
CA PRO A 578 -8.87 8.45 50.15
C PRO A 578 -8.59 7.01 50.59
N ALA A 579 -9.16 6.61 51.73
CA ALA A 579 -9.06 5.25 52.22
C ALA A 579 -9.71 4.25 51.24
N LEU A 580 -9.05 3.10 51.04
CA LEU A 580 -9.58 2.03 50.22
C LEU A 580 -10.78 1.36 50.91
N PRO A 581 -11.72 0.75 50.15
CA PRO A 581 -12.87 0.06 50.73
C PRO A 581 -12.46 -1.02 51.72
N ALA A 582 -13.17 -1.13 52.85
CA ALA A 582 -12.91 -2.12 53.90
C ALA A 582 -12.96 -3.58 53.42
N ARG A 583 -13.68 -3.84 52.32
CA ARG A 583 -13.77 -5.16 51.65
C ARG A 583 -12.59 -5.46 50.71
N GLY A 584 -11.60 -4.57 50.62
CA GLY A 584 -10.49 -4.68 49.67
C GLY A 584 -10.90 -4.40 48.22
N CYS A 585 -9.94 -4.44 47.29
CA CYS A 585 -10.19 -4.23 45.86
C CYS A 585 -10.13 -5.58 45.13
N PRO A 586 -11.28 -6.18 44.73
CA PRO A 586 -11.34 -7.54 44.19
C PRO A 586 -10.72 -7.69 42.79
N LEU A 587 -10.43 -6.59 42.11
CA LEU A 587 -9.79 -6.56 40.78
C LEU A 587 -8.37 -5.98 40.82
N GLY A 588 -7.80 -5.83 42.02
CA GLY A 588 -6.51 -5.20 42.24
C GLY A 588 -6.57 -3.69 42.44
N LYS A 589 -5.40 -3.09 42.71
CA LYS A 589 -5.23 -1.66 43.00
C LYS A 589 -4.45 -0.99 41.87
N VAL A 590 -4.83 0.24 41.53
CA VAL A 590 -4.15 1.09 40.53
C VAL A 590 -3.88 2.46 41.11
N ARG A 591 -2.84 3.13 40.63
CA ARG A 591 -2.61 4.54 40.98
C ARG A 591 -3.62 5.43 40.25
N ASP A 592 -3.91 6.58 40.84
CA ASP A 592 -4.72 7.64 40.22
C ASP A 592 -4.08 8.22 38.94
N SER A 593 -4.72 9.24 38.36
CA SER A 593 -4.23 9.92 37.16
C SER A 593 -2.85 10.57 37.32
N CYS A 594 -2.49 10.98 38.54
CA CYS A 594 -1.25 11.66 38.90
C CYS A 594 -0.17 10.73 39.46
N GLY A 595 -0.46 9.43 39.64
CA GLY A 595 0.47 8.45 40.19
C GLY A 595 0.57 8.43 41.72
N CYS A 596 -0.26 9.19 42.44
CA CYS A 596 -0.11 9.41 43.89
C CYS A 596 -0.95 8.42 44.72
N CYS A 597 -2.27 8.46 44.63
CA CYS A 597 -3.14 7.68 45.51
C CYS A 597 -3.51 6.31 44.94
N TRP A 598 -3.71 5.32 45.81
CA TRP A 598 -4.23 4.00 45.44
C TRP A 598 -5.75 4.04 45.30
N ARG A 599 -6.27 3.52 44.19
CA ARG A 599 -7.71 3.33 43.94
C ARG A 599 -7.97 1.90 43.49
N CYS A 600 -9.19 1.41 43.70
CA CYS A 600 -9.58 0.12 43.14
C CYS A 600 -9.63 0.18 41.61
N ALA A 601 -9.12 -0.86 40.98
CA ALA A 601 -9.07 -0.94 39.53
C ALA A 601 -10.42 -1.32 38.92
N ARG A 602 -10.69 -0.80 37.72
CA ARG A 602 -11.93 -1.07 36.97
C ARG A 602 -11.82 -2.35 36.14
N GLY A 603 -12.89 -3.14 36.14
CA GLY A 603 -13.00 -4.42 35.41
C GLY A 603 -13.34 -4.26 33.93
N GLU A 604 -13.27 -5.36 33.17
CA GLU A 604 -13.73 -5.38 31.78
C GLU A 604 -15.21 -4.98 31.68
N GLY A 605 -15.56 -4.08 30.76
CA GLY A 605 -16.91 -3.56 30.59
C GLY A 605 -17.26 -2.36 31.47
N GLU A 606 -16.43 -1.99 32.45
CA GLU A 606 -16.68 -0.83 33.32
C GLU A 606 -16.22 0.49 32.68
N ALA A 607 -16.89 1.59 33.06
CA ALA A 607 -16.55 2.93 32.61
C ALA A 607 -15.18 3.38 33.16
N CYS A 608 -14.39 4.04 32.31
CA CYS A 608 -13.05 4.52 32.61
C CYS A 608 -12.78 5.88 31.96
N GLY A 609 -11.78 6.61 32.46
CA GLY A 609 -11.42 7.93 31.95
C GLY A 609 -12.06 9.08 32.73
N PHE A 610 -12.17 10.25 32.11
CA PHE A 610 -12.66 11.49 32.70
C PHE A 610 -13.84 12.00 31.89
N GLY A 611 -15.01 12.19 32.51
CA GLY A 611 -16.16 12.75 31.81
C GLY A 611 -16.85 13.82 32.65
N SER A 612 -17.58 14.72 32.00
CA SER A 612 -18.49 15.64 32.68
C SER A 612 -19.80 14.90 32.98
N SER A 613 -20.24 14.90 34.24
CA SER A 613 -21.63 14.54 34.54
C SER A 613 -22.57 15.60 33.96
N SER A 614 -23.86 15.28 33.85
CA SER A 614 -24.93 16.19 33.40
C SER A 614 -25.08 17.48 34.24
N GLY A 615 -24.25 17.66 35.28
CA GLY A 615 -24.15 18.87 36.10
C GLY A 615 -22.80 19.61 36.00
N GLY A 616 -22.01 19.40 34.95
CA GLY A 616 -20.80 20.20 34.66
C GLY A 616 -19.59 19.94 35.56
N SER A 617 -19.68 19.01 36.52
CA SER A 617 -18.54 18.63 37.36
C SER A 617 -17.70 17.52 36.71
N PRO A 618 -16.36 17.63 36.68
CA PRO A 618 -15.49 16.59 36.15
C PRO A 618 -15.49 15.37 37.06
N VAL A 619 -16.04 14.26 36.58
CA VAL A 619 -16.04 12.98 37.29
C VAL A 619 -14.94 12.08 36.71
N GLY A 620 -13.95 11.77 37.53
CA GLY A 620 -12.93 10.78 37.21
C GLY A 620 -13.45 9.37 37.45
N TRP A 621 -13.74 8.62 36.39
CA TRP A 621 -14.30 7.27 36.43
C TRP A 621 -13.26 6.21 36.83
N GLY A 622 -11.97 6.57 36.96
CA GLY A 622 -10.89 5.68 37.42
C GLY A 622 -10.16 4.96 36.27
N ARG A 623 -9.12 4.20 36.62
CA ARG A 623 -8.26 3.47 35.67
C ARG A 623 -8.61 1.98 35.62
N CYS A 624 -8.45 1.37 34.45
CA CYS A 624 -8.67 -0.05 34.22
C CYS A 624 -7.63 -0.93 34.94
N ALA A 625 -8.02 -2.16 35.29
CA ALA A 625 -7.12 -3.13 35.90
C ALA A 625 -5.99 -3.58 34.97
N SER A 626 -4.95 -4.18 35.56
CA SER A 626 -3.76 -4.62 34.83
C SER A 626 -4.13 -5.60 33.72
N GLY A 627 -3.73 -5.28 32.48
CA GLY A 627 -4.06 -6.05 31.28
C GLY A 627 -5.26 -5.49 30.48
N LEU A 628 -5.98 -4.51 31.01
CA LEU A 628 -7.05 -3.79 30.32
C LEU A 628 -6.60 -2.42 29.82
N GLU A 629 -7.27 -1.92 28.80
CA GLU A 629 -7.12 -0.59 28.25
C GLU A 629 -8.46 0.15 28.20
N CYS A 630 -8.43 1.47 28.38
CA CYS A 630 -9.64 2.29 28.33
C CYS A 630 -9.96 2.65 26.88
N ARG A 631 -10.95 1.97 26.28
CA ARG A 631 -11.37 2.23 24.89
C ARG A 631 -12.44 3.32 24.86
N ARG A 632 -12.14 4.44 24.20
CA ARG A 632 -13.08 5.58 24.06
C ARG A 632 -14.27 5.20 23.18
N ARG A 633 -15.46 5.73 23.50
CA ARG A 633 -16.64 5.63 22.62
C ARG A 633 -16.59 6.75 21.56
N PRO A 634 -16.95 6.51 20.30
CA PRO A 634 -16.82 7.49 19.20
C PRO A 634 -17.61 8.80 19.37
N LYS A 635 -18.53 8.90 20.36
CA LYS A 635 -19.44 10.05 20.54
C LYS A 635 -19.35 10.74 21.93
N SER A 636 -18.39 10.38 22.80
CA SER A 636 -18.31 10.96 24.15
C SER A 636 -16.97 11.65 24.43
N ARG A 637 -17.02 12.91 24.90
CA ARG A 637 -15.85 13.65 25.40
C ARG A 637 -15.36 13.04 26.73
N GLY A 638 -14.46 12.06 26.62
CA GLY A 638 -13.59 11.60 27.71
C GLY A 638 -14.01 10.35 28.50
N SER A 639 -15.22 9.81 28.32
CA SER A 639 -15.63 8.52 28.89
C SER A 639 -15.32 7.35 27.96
N GLY A 640 -14.63 6.33 28.47
CA GLY A 640 -14.36 5.06 27.79
C GLY A 640 -14.87 3.87 28.57
N VAL A 641 -14.66 2.67 28.01
CA VAL A 641 -14.95 1.40 28.66
C VAL A 641 -13.67 0.56 28.70
N CYS A 642 -13.40 -0.08 29.83
CA CYS A 642 -12.26 -0.97 29.97
C CYS A 642 -12.44 -2.22 29.10
N ALA A 643 -11.50 -2.47 28.20
CA ALA A 643 -11.47 -3.65 27.32
C ALA A 643 -10.16 -4.41 27.53
N CYS A 644 -10.20 -5.76 27.46
CA CYS A 644 -8.99 -6.54 27.58
C CYS A 644 -8.07 -6.33 26.36
N LYS A 645 -6.75 -6.18 26.59
CA LYS A 645 -5.74 -6.09 25.51
C LYS A 645 -5.64 -7.37 24.69
N SER A 646 -6.01 -8.51 25.28
CA SER A 646 -6.00 -9.83 24.67
C SER A 646 -7.43 -10.36 24.57
N ARG A 647 -7.95 -10.54 23.36
CA ARG A 647 -9.36 -10.92 23.10
C ARG A 647 -9.54 -12.39 22.69
N TYR A 648 -8.67 -13.28 23.16
CA TYR A 648 -8.75 -14.70 22.87
C TYR A 648 -9.27 -15.47 24.09
N PRO A 649 -10.05 -16.54 23.89
CA PRO A 649 -10.54 -17.37 24.99
C PRO A 649 -9.37 -18.14 25.64
N VAL A 650 -9.52 -18.43 26.93
CA VAL A 650 -8.55 -19.21 27.72
C VAL A 650 -9.24 -20.22 28.60
N CYS A 651 -8.63 -21.39 28.76
CA CYS A 651 -9.12 -22.42 29.66
C CYS A 651 -8.57 -22.20 31.07
N GLY A 652 -9.45 -22.07 32.05
CA GLY A 652 -9.11 -22.00 33.46
C GLY A 652 -8.81 -23.37 34.07
N SER A 653 -8.12 -23.36 35.20
CA SER A 653 -7.86 -24.57 36.01
C SER A 653 -9.13 -25.17 36.61
N ASP A 654 -10.23 -24.41 36.60
CA ASP A 654 -11.59 -24.79 36.96
C ASP A 654 -12.33 -25.53 35.83
N GLY A 655 -11.72 -25.68 34.65
CA GLY A 655 -12.35 -26.33 33.49
C GLY A 655 -13.34 -25.42 32.75
N LEU A 656 -13.39 -24.13 33.09
CA LEU A 656 -14.24 -23.16 32.42
C LEU A 656 -13.46 -22.39 31.35
N THR A 657 -14.09 -22.18 30.20
CA THR A 657 -13.56 -21.30 29.16
C THR A 657 -13.92 -19.87 29.48
N TYR A 658 -12.90 -19.02 29.67
CA TYR A 658 -13.06 -17.59 29.83
C TYR A 658 -12.90 -16.87 28.49
N PRO A 659 -13.80 -15.95 28.11
CA PRO A 659 -13.73 -15.19 26.85
C PRO A 659 -12.44 -14.37 26.67
N SER A 660 -11.80 -13.96 27.77
CA SER A 660 -10.56 -13.20 27.75
C SER A 660 -9.65 -13.60 28.94
N PRO A 661 -8.32 -13.43 28.82
CA PRO A 661 -7.42 -13.62 29.96
C PRO A 661 -7.68 -12.64 31.10
N CYS A 662 -8.26 -11.48 30.81
CA CYS A 662 -8.62 -10.49 31.83
C CYS A 662 -9.79 -10.98 32.69
N GLN A 663 -10.76 -11.70 32.11
CA GLN A 663 -11.87 -12.30 32.85
C GLN A 663 -11.41 -13.47 33.71
N LEU A 664 -10.52 -14.32 33.22
CA LEU A 664 -9.89 -15.37 34.02
C LEU A 664 -9.15 -14.76 35.22
N ARG A 665 -8.36 -13.72 34.99
CA ARG A 665 -7.66 -13.01 36.07
C ARG A 665 -8.62 -12.38 37.08
N ALA A 666 -9.70 -11.78 36.61
CA ALA A 666 -10.75 -11.24 37.48
C ALA A 666 -11.42 -12.33 38.33
N ALA A 667 -11.69 -13.50 37.75
CA ALA A 667 -12.21 -14.66 38.49
C ALA A 667 -11.20 -15.18 39.52
N SER A 668 -9.93 -15.27 39.16
CA SER A 668 -8.84 -15.66 40.07
C SER A 668 -8.73 -14.72 41.27
N LEU A 669 -8.73 -13.41 41.04
CA LEU A 669 -8.65 -12.41 42.12
C LEU A 669 -9.89 -12.41 43.01
N ARG A 670 -11.07 -12.68 42.44
CA ARG A 670 -12.31 -12.85 43.22
C ARG A 670 -12.26 -14.09 44.09
N ALA A 671 -11.77 -15.22 43.56
CA ALA A 671 -11.58 -16.45 44.33
C ALA A 671 -10.61 -16.22 45.50
N GLU A 672 -9.46 -15.58 45.25
CA GLU A 672 -8.50 -15.22 46.30
C GLU A 672 -9.11 -14.31 47.36
N SER A 673 -9.92 -13.32 46.96
CA SER A 673 -10.58 -12.40 47.91
C SER A 673 -11.58 -13.10 48.83
N ARG A 674 -12.08 -14.28 48.44
CA ARG A 674 -12.97 -15.14 49.22
C ARG A 674 -12.23 -16.21 50.02
N GLY A 675 -10.90 -16.29 49.90
CA GLY A 675 -10.09 -17.36 50.51
C GLY A 675 -10.15 -18.70 49.75
N GLU A 676 -10.65 -18.71 48.51
CA GLU A 676 -10.66 -19.87 47.62
C GLU A 676 -9.35 -19.97 46.82
N ARG A 677 -9.12 -21.11 46.16
CA ARG A 677 -7.92 -21.31 45.32
C ARG A 677 -8.01 -20.44 44.05
N PRO A 678 -6.92 -19.75 43.66
CA PRO A 678 -6.91 -18.94 42.44
C PRO A 678 -7.09 -19.78 41.17
N VAL A 679 -7.78 -19.22 40.18
CA VAL A 679 -7.97 -19.84 38.86
C VAL A 679 -6.74 -19.54 38.01
N ALA A 680 -5.93 -20.55 37.76
CA ALA A 680 -4.76 -20.44 36.88
C ALA A 680 -5.17 -20.70 35.42
N GLN A 681 -4.46 -20.09 34.47
CA GLN A 681 -4.62 -20.44 33.06
C GLN A 681 -3.99 -21.81 32.80
N ARG A 682 -4.80 -22.80 32.37
CA ARG A 682 -4.33 -24.14 32.01
C ARG A 682 -3.81 -24.17 30.57
N SER A 683 -4.53 -23.58 29.62
CA SER A 683 -4.15 -23.54 28.21
C SER A 683 -4.59 -22.23 27.53
N LYS A 684 -4.02 -21.93 26.36
CA LYS A 684 -4.49 -20.85 25.48
C LYS A 684 -5.57 -21.44 24.57
N GLY A 685 -6.71 -20.76 24.43
CA GLY A 685 -7.89 -21.28 23.73
C GLY A 685 -8.97 -21.82 24.67
N PRO A 686 -10.12 -22.25 24.13
CA PRO A 686 -11.18 -22.86 24.91
C PRO A 686 -10.74 -24.16 25.59
N CYS A 687 -11.43 -24.56 26.64
CA CYS A 687 -11.24 -25.86 27.26
C CYS A 687 -11.61 -26.99 26.30
N GLU A 688 -10.94 -28.14 26.46
CA GLU A 688 -11.21 -29.32 25.65
C GLU A 688 -12.62 -29.85 25.95
N GLN A 689 -13.40 -30.11 24.91
CA GLN A 689 -14.78 -30.57 24.98
C GLN A 689 -15.11 -31.52 23.83
N GLY A 690 -16.04 -32.44 24.08
CA GLY A 690 -16.57 -33.33 23.05
C GLY A 690 -17.26 -32.55 21.91
N PRO A 691 -17.50 -33.21 20.77
CA PRO A 691 -18.24 -32.60 19.67
C PRO A 691 -19.67 -32.30 20.09
N SER A 692 -20.21 -31.19 19.61
CA SER A 692 -21.58 -30.77 19.78
C SER A 692 -22.11 -30.33 18.43
N ILE A 693 -23.22 -30.93 18.00
CA ILE A 693 -23.88 -30.59 16.74
C ILE A 693 -24.69 -29.32 16.97
N VAL A 694 -24.30 -28.23 16.29
CA VAL A 694 -24.96 -26.93 16.37
C VAL A 694 -26.18 -26.91 15.46
N THR A 695 -25.99 -27.40 14.23
CA THR A 695 -27.04 -27.50 13.22
C THR A 695 -27.11 -28.94 12.71
N PRO A 696 -28.13 -29.72 13.12
CA PRO A 696 -28.32 -31.06 12.60
C PRO A 696 -28.85 -31.02 11.15
N PRO A 697 -28.64 -32.08 10.36
CA PRO A 697 -29.25 -32.18 9.04
C PRO A 697 -30.78 -32.22 9.15
N LYS A 698 -31.45 -31.75 8.10
CA LYS A 698 -32.91 -31.69 8.04
C LYS A 698 -33.46 -32.67 7.03
N ASP A 699 -34.67 -33.18 7.31
CA ASP A 699 -35.40 -34.05 6.40
C ASP A 699 -35.74 -33.32 5.09
N ILE A 700 -35.58 -34.02 3.97
CA ILE A 700 -35.80 -33.47 2.63
C ILE A 700 -36.81 -34.33 1.88
N TRP A 701 -37.74 -33.66 1.20
CA TRP A 701 -38.72 -34.25 0.29
C TRP A 701 -38.50 -33.65 -1.10
N ASN A 702 -38.17 -34.48 -2.09
CA ASN A 702 -37.97 -33.99 -3.46
C ASN A 702 -38.28 -35.07 -4.51
N ILE A 703 -38.31 -34.70 -5.79
CA ILE A 703 -38.56 -35.61 -6.92
C ILE A 703 -37.25 -36.07 -7.56
N THR A 704 -37.28 -37.19 -8.28
CA THR A 704 -36.14 -37.72 -9.03
C THR A 704 -35.58 -36.69 -10.04
N GLY A 705 -34.26 -36.68 -10.24
CA GLY A 705 -33.57 -35.79 -11.19
C GLY A 705 -33.16 -34.44 -10.60
N THR A 706 -33.58 -34.12 -9.38
CA THR A 706 -33.24 -32.86 -8.69
C THR A 706 -31.89 -32.93 -7.99
N GLN A 707 -31.39 -31.77 -7.57
CA GLN A 707 -30.18 -31.63 -6.75
C GLN A 707 -30.59 -31.36 -5.30
N VAL A 708 -30.07 -32.14 -4.35
CA VAL A 708 -30.33 -31.96 -2.91
C VAL A 708 -29.04 -31.93 -2.12
N PHE A 709 -29.05 -31.21 -0.99
CA PHE A 709 -27.92 -31.19 -0.07
C PHE A 709 -28.35 -31.35 1.39
N LEU A 710 -27.59 -32.13 2.15
CA LEU A 710 -27.67 -32.18 3.61
C LEU A 710 -26.51 -31.39 4.19
N SER A 711 -26.73 -30.68 5.30
CA SER A 711 -25.69 -29.91 6.00
C SER A 711 -25.65 -30.27 7.48
N CYS A 712 -24.46 -30.41 8.05
CA CYS A 712 -24.25 -30.68 9.47
C CYS A 712 -23.12 -29.79 10.00
N GLU A 713 -23.42 -28.96 11.00
CA GLU A 713 -22.46 -28.04 11.63
C GLU A 713 -22.12 -28.51 13.04
N VAL A 714 -20.83 -28.64 13.32
CA VAL A 714 -20.33 -29.24 14.57
C VAL A 714 -19.20 -28.41 15.13
N ILE A 715 -19.24 -28.19 16.45
CA ILE A 715 -18.16 -27.56 17.22
C ILE A 715 -17.54 -28.58 18.17
N GLY A 716 -16.24 -28.50 18.44
CA GLY A 716 -15.61 -29.36 19.44
C GLY A 716 -14.12 -29.09 19.57
N VAL A 717 -13.54 -29.28 20.76
CA VAL A 717 -12.14 -28.94 21.04
C VAL A 717 -11.41 -30.18 21.54
N PRO A 718 -10.51 -30.80 20.75
CA PRO A 718 -10.06 -30.43 19.40
C PRO A 718 -11.13 -30.57 18.31
N THR A 719 -10.89 -29.90 17.18
CA THR A 719 -11.77 -29.88 16.01
C THR A 719 -12.19 -31.30 15.61
N PRO A 720 -13.50 -31.62 15.58
CA PRO A 720 -13.95 -32.98 15.32
C PRO A 720 -13.80 -33.37 13.85
N VAL A 721 -13.59 -34.67 13.62
CA VAL A 721 -13.67 -35.27 12.28
C VAL A 721 -15.13 -35.60 12.00
N LEU A 722 -15.64 -35.10 10.86
CA LEU A 722 -17.02 -35.27 10.44
C LEU A 722 -17.09 -36.35 9.36
N THR A 723 -17.94 -37.34 9.59
CA THR A 723 -18.19 -38.49 8.70
C THR A 723 -19.67 -38.62 8.44
N TRP A 724 -20.05 -39.01 7.22
CA TRP A 724 -21.45 -39.25 6.86
C TRP A 724 -21.68 -40.73 6.60
N ASN A 725 -22.76 -41.25 7.17
CA ASN A 725 -23.19 -42.63 7.00
C ASN A 725 -24.59 -42.65 6.40
N LYS A 726 -24.87 -43.57 5.47
CA LYS A 726 -26.25 -43.93 5.11
C LYS A 726 -26.68 -45.13 5.95
N ILE A 727 -27.82 -45.01 6.61
CA ILE A 727 -28.41 -46.10 7.39
C ILE A 727 -29.24 -46.95 6.43
N THR A 728 -28.75 -48.15 6.14
CA THR A 728 -29.45 -49.15 5.33
C THR A 728 -30.07 -50.21 6.22
N ARG A 729 -31.29 -50.65 5.91
CA ARG A 729 -31.94 -51.75 6.62
C ARG A 729 -31.71 -53.04 5.85
N SER A 730 -31.03 -54.00 6.47
CA SER A 730 -30.87 -55.34 5.90
C SER A 730 -32.20 -56.11 5.90
N GLN A 731 -32.33 -57.09 5.00
CA GLN A 731 -33.46 -58.02 4.88
C GLN A 731 -33.80 -58.80 6.18
N TYR A 732 -32.89 -58.83 7.17
CA TYR A 732 -33.11 -59.43 8.49
C TYR A 732 -33.40 -58.41 9.62
N GLY A 733 -33.69 -57.14 9.27
CA GLY A 733 -34.01 -56.08 10.25
C GLY A 733 -32.79 -55.46 10.95
N VAL A 734 -31.56 -55.88 10.61
CA VAL A 734 -30.32 -55.31 11.16
C VAL A 734 -30.00 -54.00 10.43
N GLN A 735 -29.81 -52.92 11.18
CA GLN A 735 -29.32 -51.64 10.66
C GLN A 735 -27.83 -51.74 10.30
N ARG A 736 -27.48 -51.38 9.07
CA ARG A 736 -26.11 -51.33 8.59
C ARG A 736 -25.76 -49.90 8.19
N MET A 737 -24.72 -49.36 8.80
CA MET A 737 -24.15 -48.07 8.44
C MET A 737 -23.21 -48.25 7.25
N GLU A 738 -23.44 -47.50 6.18
CA GLU A 738 -22.59 -47.45 5.00
C GLU A 738 -21.88 -46.10 4.97
N LEU A 739 -20.54 -46.11 4.99
CA LEU A 739 -19.74 -44.89 4.97
C LEU A 739 -19.83 -44.23 3.58
N LEU A 740 -20.19 -42.96 3.54
CA LEU A 740 -20.29 -42.17 2.30
C LEU A 740 -18.95 -41.48 1.98
N PRO A 741 -18.64 -41.18 0.70
CA PRO A 741 -19.50 -41.32 -0.48
C PRO A 741 -19.63 -42.76 -1.04
N GLY A 742 -18.77 -43.69 -0.63
CA GLY A 742 -18.74 -45.05 -1.17
C GLY A 742 -18.39 -45.07 -2.67
N ASP A 743 -19.01 -45.99 -3.42
CA ASP A 743 -18.85 -46.17 -4.88
C ASP A 743 -19.96 -45.47 -5.71
N ARG A 744 -20.56 -44.39 -5.18
CA ARG A 744 -21.69 -43.69 -5.82
C ARG A 744 -21.22 -42.53 -6.69
N ASP A 745 -21.61 -42.55 -7.97
CA ASP A 745 -21.21 -41.54 -8.94
C ASP A 745 -22.02 -40.23 -8.84
N ASN A 746 -23.22 -40.28 -8.25
CA ASN A 746 -24.14 -39.14 -8.13
C ASN A 746 -24.05 -38.42 -6.77
N LEU A 747 -23.07 -38.75 -5.92
CA LEU A 747 -22.95 -38.22 -4.56
C LEU A 747 -21.55 -37.67 -4.30
N ALA A 748 -21.48 -36.47 -3.71
CA ALA A 748 -20.24 -35.84 -3.28
C ALA A 748 -20.32 -35.35 -1.83
N ILE A 749 -19.24 -35.50 -1.07
CA ILE A 749 -19.13 -34.94 0.28
C ILE A 749 -18.10 -33.82 0.29
N GLN A 750 -18.49 -32.68 0.84
CA GLN A 750 -17.59 -31.57 1.10
C GLN A 750 -17.54 -31.29 2.59
N THR A 751 -16.34 -31.14 3.15
CA THR A 751 -16.16 -30.69 4.54
C THR A 751 -15.32 -29.43 4.54
N ARG A 752 -15.75 -28.40 5.27
CA ARG A 752 -14.99 -27.16 5.45
C ARG A 752 -14.92 -26.79 6.92
N GLY A 753 -13.86 -26.11 7.31
CA GLY A 753 -13.81 -25.43 8.61
C GLY A 753 -14.81 -24.27 8.62
N GLY A 754 -15.49 -24.09 9.75
CA GLY A 754 -16.41 -22.97 9.96
C GLY A 754 -15.69 -21.63 10.15
N PRO A 755 -16.45 -20.52 10.21
CA PRO A 755 -15.91 -19.20 10.52
C PRO A 755 -15.29 -19.12 11.92
N GLU A 756 -15.75 -19.93 12.88
CA GLU A 756 -15.15 -20.01 14.20
C GLU A 756 -14.05 -21.07 14.29
N LYS A 757 -13.07 -20.85 15.18
CA LYS A 757 -12.03 -21.86 15.43
C LYS A 757 -12.65 -23.07 16.11
N HIS A 758 -12.30 -24.26 15.62
CA HIS A 758 -12.82 -25.55 16.10
C HIS A 758 -14.26 -25.89 15.69
N GLU A 759 -14.72 -25.24 14.63
CA GLU A 759 -15.98 -25.52 13.95
C GLU A 759 -15.73 -26.25 12.62
N VAL A 760 -16.59 -27.20 12.30
CA VAL A 760 -16.59 -27.96 11.04
C VAL A 760 -18.00 -28.07 10.51
N THR A 761 -18.15 -27.80 9.21
CA THR A 761 -19.39 -28.01 8.48
C THR A 761 -19.18 -29.04 7.39
N GLY A 762 -20.04 -30.05 7.37
CA GLY A 762 -20.09 -31.07 6.32
C GLY A 762 -21.34 -30.93 5.47
N TRP A 763 -21.19 -31.13 4.17
CA TRP A 763 -22.29 -31.19 3.21
C TRP A 763 -22.26 -32.50 2.42
N VAL A 764 -23.43 -33.11 2.24
CA VAL A 764 -23.65 -34.21 1.28
C VAL A 764 -24.44 -33.62 0.14
N LEU A 765 -23.89 -33.67 -1.07
CA LEU A 765 -24.54 -33.26 -2.31
C LEU A 765 -24.93 -34.50 -3.11
N ILE A 766 -26.19 -34.60 -3.53
CA ILE A 766 -26.70 -35.68 -4.39
C ILE A 766 -27.27 -35.06 -5.67
N SER A 767 -26.76 -35.48 -6.84
CA SER A 767 -27.17 -35.00 -8.16
C SER A 767 -26.77 -35.98 -9.27
N PRO A 768 -27.71 -36.49 -10.10
CA PRO A 768 -29.16 -36.37 -9.94
C PRO A 768 -29.69 -37.27 -8.81
N LEU A 769 -30.73 -36.81 -8.11
CA LEU A 769 -31.43 -37.59 -7.09
C LEU A 769 -32.19 -38.78 -7.71
N SER A 770 -31.98 -39.98 -7.21
CA SER A 770 -32.64 -41.22 -7.66
C SER A 770 -33.47 -41.87 -6.55
N GLN A 771 -34.33 -42.83 -6.91
CA GLN A 771 -35.12 -43.61 -5.93
C GLN A 771 -34.21 -44.36 -4.94
N ASP A 772 -33.03 -44.79 -5.39
CA ASP A 772 -32.06 -45.55 -4.59
C ASP A 772 -31.39 -44.68 -3.53
N ASP A 773 -31.40 -43.35 -3.71
CA ASP A 773 -30.87 -42.38 -2.74
C ASP A 773 -31.80 -42.13 -1.56
N ALA A 774 -33.08 -42.54 -1.65
CA ALA A 774 -34.00 -42.45 -0.52
C ALA A 774 -33.46 -43.24 0.68
N GLY A 775 -33.59 -42.67 1.88
CA GLY A 775 -33.06 -43.29 3.09
C GLY A 775 -32.71 -42.30 4.18
N GLU A 776 -32.16 -42.83 5.26
CA GLU A 776 -31.74 -42.07 6.43
C GLU A 776 -30.22 -41.87 6.41
N TYR A 777 -29.78 -40.64 6.62
CA TYR A 777 -28.41 -40.18 6.54
C TYR A 777 -28.00 -39.64 7.90
N GLU A 778 -26.91 -40.16 8.44
CA GLU A 778 -26.36 -39.79 9.74
C GLU A 778 -25.06 -39.00 9.54
N CYS A 779 -25.00 -37.84 10.19
CA CYS A 779 -23.78 -37.10 10.43
C CYS A 779 -23.18 -37.58 11.75
N HIS A 780 -21.97 -38.13 11.70
CA HIS A 780 -21.21 -38.61 12.84
C HIS A 780 -19.95 -37.77 13.03
N ALA A 781 -19.80 -37.15 14.20
CA ALA A 781 -18.67 -36.30 14.54
C ALA A 781 -17.88 -36.88 15.71
N LEU A 782 -16.56 -36.92 15.57
CA LEU A 782 -15.66 -37.58 16.53
C LEU A 782 -14.46 -36.69 16.89
N ASN A 783 -14.16 -36.58 18.18
CA ASN A 783 -12.87 -36.05 18.63
C ASN A 783 -12.32 -36.84 19.83
N SER A 784 -11.15 -36.46 20.34
CA SER A 784 -10.50 -37.13 21.47
C SER A 784 -11.27 -37.05 22.81
N LYS A 785 -12.36 -36.28 22.88
CA LYS A 785 -13.18 -36.04 24.08
C LYS A 785 -14.58 -36.64 23.99
N GLY A 786 -14.99 -37.15 22.83
CA GLY A 786 -16.28 -37.80 22.67
C GLY A 786 -16.74 -37.86 21.21
N GLU A 787 -17.98 -38.28 21.03
CA GLU A 787 -18.67 -38.39 19.74
C GLU A 787 -20.07 -37.78 19.83
N ALA A 788 -20.61 -37.34 18.69
CA ALA A 788 -21.96 -36.83 18.56
C ALA A 788 -22.54 -37.20 17.20
N THR A 789 -23.82 -37.57 17.16
CA THR A 789 -24.52 -37.98 15.93
C THR A 789 -25.84 -37.24 15.74
N ALA A 790 -26.20 -36.98 14.49
CA ALA A 790 -27.52 -36.47 14.11
C ALA A 790 -27.94 -37.04 12.74
N SER A 791 -29.22 -37.36 12.59
CA SER A 791 -29.75 -38.03 11.40
C SER A 791 -30.82 -37.20 10.69
N ALA A 792 -30.94 -37.38 9.38
CA ALA A 792 -31.99 -36.81 8.54
C ALA A 792 -32.44 -37.79 7.46
N LYS A 793 -33.70 -37.71 7.05
CA LYS A 793 -34.30 -38.59 6.06
C LYS A 793 -34.53 -37.88 4.73
N ILE A 794 -34.05 -38.49 3.65
CA ILE A 794 -34.37 -38.09 2.28
C ILE A 794 -35.51 -38.97 1.77
N THR A 795 -36.62 -38.34 1.39
CA THR A 795 -37.79 -38.99 0.79
C THR A 795 -37.95 -38.53 -0.65
N VAL A 796 -37.97 -39.49 -1.56
CA VAL A 796 -38.15 -39.24 -3.00
C VAL A 796 -39.59 -39.53 -3.38
N VAL A 797 -40.29 -38.50 -3.86
CA VAL A 797 -41.70 -38.58 -4.28
C VAL A 797 -41.82 -38.55 -5.81
N ASN A 798 -42.94 -39.05 -6.33
CA ASN A 798 -43.16 -39.12 -7.78
C ASN A 798 -43.66 -37.80 -8.37
N SER A 799 -44.26 -36.93 -7.54
CA SER A 799 -44.81 -35.64 -7.94
C SER A 799 -44.58 -34.58 -6.86
N VAL A 800 -44.42 -33.32 -7.28
CA VAL A 800 -44.23 -32.15 -6.40
C VAL A 800 -45.42 -31.96 -5.45
N ASN A 801 -46.60 -32.44 -5.81
CA ASN A 801 -47.83 -32.34 -5.00
C ASN A 801 -47.83 -33.24 -3.75
N GLU A 802 -46.91 -34.20 -3.66
CA GLU A 802 -46.76 -35.11 -2.51
C GLU A 802 -45.78 -34.58 -1.45
N ILE A 803 -45.17 -33.41 -1.71
CA ILE A 803 -44.26 -32.75 -0.77
C ILE A 803 -45.07 -32.08 0.34
N PRO A 804 -44.84 -32.40 1.63
CA PRO A 804 -45.56 -31.76 2.73
C PRO A 804 -45.34 -30.25 2.73
N THR A 805 -46.39 -29.47 2.48
CA THR A 805 -46.36 -28.02 2.73
C THR A 805 -46.46 -27.81 4.24
N GLY A 806 -45.55 -27.04 4.83
CA GLY A 806 -45.32 -26.96 6.30
C GLY A 806 -46.45 -26.35 7.15
N LYS A 807 -47.70 -26.74 6.94
CA LYS A 807 -48.86 -26.36 7.75
C LYS A 807 -49.41 -27.48 8.66
N GLU A 808 -48.93 -28.72 8.55
CA GLU A 808 -49.45 -29.85 9.35
C GLU A 808 -48.50 -30.40 10.44
N SER A 809 -47.31 -29.82 10.64
CA SER A 809 -46.36 -30.27 11.68
C SER A 809 -46.52 -29.58 13.05
N ALA A 810 -47.72 -29.07 13.36
CA ALA A 810 -48.05 -28.46 14.67
C ALA A 810 -49.10 -29.24 15.49
N GLU A 811 -49.61 -30.37 15.00
CA GLU A 811 -50.50 -31.26 15.77
C GLU A 811 -50.07 -32.71 15.59
N LEU A 812 -49.17 -33.18 16.46
CA LEU A 812 -49.09 -34.55 16.99
C LEU A 812 -48.08 -34.63 18.14
#